data_AF-A0A7J2YVS3-F1
#
_entry.id   AF-A0A7J2YVS3-F1
#
_cell.length_a   1.000
_cell.length_b   1.000
_cell.length_c   1.000
_cell.angle_alpha   90.00
_cell.angle_beta   90.00
_cell.angle_gamma   90.00
#
_symmetry.space_group_name_H-M   'P 1'
#
loop_
_entity.id
_entity.type
_entity.pdbx_description
1 polymer ?
#
loop_
_entity_poly.entity_id
_entity_poly.type
_entity_poly.pdbx_seq_one_letter_code
_entity_poly.pdbx_strand_id
1 'polypeptide(L)'
;MNIKKTIAVVIAVLLSVIMVSSTMLTIDAHTPAWQIPTYSFIVVSPNPIGVGQTANVNFWVNLPPPTASAQYGDRWTNMTVVVTKPDGTKQILGPFTSDATGGTFTTFTPTATGNYTFQMTFGGETLPGNNLAPGMTKANYPLVGDYFQPSTSNVFTLTVQEEAIGYPPVSPLPSAYWTRPIYGENNAWYTISGNWLGLAASTFATTGMYNATGNYNPYTTAPNTPHILWTKPEAFGGIIGGEFGGSEIGNYYSTSQYEPKFAPIIMQDILYYTMYPGASTNQAGWAAVNLHTGETIWTKNTTDLLRCGQILHMVTPNQYGALAYLWSVPGSQGGFMASQTTYNMYDAMTGNFILSIVNGTTMTLTEDDGGNLIGYYVNSTNPFAPTLCMWNSTRCINLGNPAGYYGGGSSPADNWMWRPPQGATIDFKYGIQWQTPLPTVDNNNKSLIYMSNFFGMSFLAYYLGISVVQSNRVLLTGTDNQGSFGYTPGWQEEAACDISDNRNGTLLWGPVNRTEVPYSIVYTGGVWSGSDAYVELTESTLSITAYSLSTGEKLWGPTALPNVSPFSSLGSNAIVANGSIYIWLYGGDVYSYNIRTGVLNWQYHTPSGGFESPYGVEPLWTFTVGSIADGKLFVPEGHMYSPPLFHNAQQLALNLTDGSVVWSIDAFDVTSGPAISDGVMTTLNAYDNQIYAYGKGPTKLTLSAPQASIVKGGSLVISGSIMDISAGSKQEAQAANFPNGLPCVSDASMKDWMEYVYMQQPQPNNVTGVPITLSVLDSNGNFRTIGTTVSDGSGFFSYQWTPDIEGKYTVVATFAGTESYYGSSAETAFAVDPVTSTPAPSIAQTTQQPVELYVIGMGIAIIIAIAIVGALILRKRP
;
A
#
# COMPACT_ATOMS: atom_id res chain seq x y z
N MET A 1 -12.46 76.56 62.26
CA MET A 1 -13.11 75.27 61.94
C MET A 1 -12.70 74.87 60.52
N ASN A 2 -12.15 73.68 60.33
CA ASN A 2 -11.14 73.37 59.30
C ASN A 2 -11.68 73.22 57.86
N ILE A 3 -11.40 74.20 56.99
CA ILE A 3 -11.65 74.23 55.54
C ILE A 3 -11.07 73.02 54.78
N LYS A 4 -10.09 72.31 55.36
CA LYS A 4 -9.48 71.12 54.76
C LYS A 4 -10.38 69.87 54.79
N LYS A 5 -11.40 69.78 55.65
CA LYS A 5 -12.33 68.62 55.67
C LYS A 5 -13.46 68.72 54.66
N THR A 6 -13.89 69.93 54.29
CA THR A 6 -15.01 70.15 53.36
C THR A 6 -14.59 69.95 51.90
N ILE A 7 -13.35 70.26 51.53
CA ILE A 7 -12.82 70.05 50.16
C ILE A 7 -12.53 68.56 49.90
N ALA A 8 -12.10 67.80 50.91
CA ALA A 8 -11.88 66.36 50.79
C ALA A 8 -13.20 65.57 50.60
N VAL A 9 -14.29 66.01 51.24
CA VAL A 9 -15.63 65.39 51.07
C VAL A 9 -16.25 65.75 49.72
N VAL A 10 -16.03 66.96 49.20
CA VAL A 10 -16.53 67.35 47.87
C VAL A 10 -15.76 66.65 46.75
N ILE A 11 -14.44 66.45 46.87
CA ILE A 11 -13.65 65.69 45.88
C ILE A 11 -13.96 64.18 45.95
N ALA A 12 -14.22 63.62 47.14
CA ALA A 12 -14.63 62.22 47.29
C ALA A 12 -16.06 61.95 46.78
N VAL A 13 -16.98 62.91 46.91
CA VAL A 13 -18.35 62.83 46.34
C VAL A 13 -18.34 63.05 44.83
N LEU A 14 -17.47 63.92 44.28
CA LEU A 14 -17.32 64.09 42.83
C LEU A 14 -16.64 62.87 42.16
N LEU A 15 -15.68 62.23 42.84
CA LEU A 15 -15.03 61.00 42.35
C LEU A 15 -15.92 59.75 42.49
N SER A 16 -16.85 59.72 43.44
CA SER A 16 -17.83 58.61 43.55
C SER A 16 -19.03 58.77 42.60
N VAL A 17 -19.40 59.99 42.19
CA VAL A 17 -20.41 60.22 41.15
C VAL A 17 -19.86 60.00 39.73
N ILE A 18 -18.54 60.10 39.52
CA ILE A 18 -17.89 59.74 38.24
C ILE A 18 -17.60 58.22 38.15
N MET A 19 -17.57 57.48 39.26
CA MET A 19 -17.34 56.02 39.26
C MET A 19 -18.62 55.16 39.14
N VAL A 20 -19.83 55.74 39.09
CA VAL A 20 -21.10 55.00 38.93
C VAL A 20 -21.72 55.18 37.53
N SER A 21 -20.99 55.80 36.60
CA SER A 21 -21.40 55.95 35.19
C SER A 21 -20.34 55.46 34.21
N SER A 22 -19.59 54.43 34.58
CA SER A 22 -19.11 53.44 33.61
C SER A 22 -20.12 52.30 33.57
N THR A 23 -21.34 52.58 33.11
CA THR A 23 -22.05 51.53 32.36
C THR A 23 -21.09 51.19 31.23
N MET A 24 -20.49 49.99 31.31
CA MET A 24 -19.82 49.43 30.14
C MET A 24 -20.88 49.48 29.04
N LEU A 25 -20.74 50.43 28.12
CA LEU A 25 -21.49 50.38 26.88
C LEU A 25 -21.11 49.04 26.28
N THR A 26 -22.07 48.12 26.23
CA THR A 26 -21.99 47.00 25.30
C THR A 26 -21.81 47.66 23.94
N ILE A 27 -20.62 47.50 23.35
CA ILE A 27 -20.36 47.97 22.00
C ILE A 27 -21.08 46.98 21.09
N ASP A 28 -22.40 47.14 21.00
CA ASP A 28 -23.17 46.65 19.87
C ASP A 28 -22.80 47.53 18.68
N ALA A 29 -22.64 46.95 17.49
CA ALA A 29 -22.12 47.66 16.33
C ALA A 29 -22.99 48.87 15.95
N HIS A 30 -24.31 48.79 16.17
CA HIS A 30 -25.25 49.88 16.00
C HIS A 30 -26.17 50.02 17.21
N THR A 31 -26.53 51.25 17.59
CA THR A 31 -27.52 51.55 18.64
C THR A 31 -28.56 52.55 18.10
N PRO A 32 -29.84 52.15 17.93
CA PRO A 32 -30.36 50.79 18.11
C PRO A 32 -29.80 49.81 17.06
N ALA A 33 -29.81 48.52 17.39
CA ALA A 33 -29.37 47.44 16.50
C ALA A 33 -30.11 47.50 15.15
N TRP A 34 -29.36 47.35 14.06
CA TRP A 34 -29.95 47.30 12.73
C TRP A 34 -30.80 46.04 12.56
N GLN A 35 -31.81 46.16 11.70
CA GLN A 35 -32.72 45.08 11.30
C GLN A 35 -32.35 44.68 9.87
N ILE A 36 -31.54 43.63 9.74
CA ILE A 36 -30.93 43.24 8.47
C ILE A 36 -31.82 42.17 7.81
N PRO A 37 -32.43 42.44 6.64
CA PRO A 37 -33.23 41.44 5.96
C PRO A 37 -32.35 40.28 5.47
N THR A 38 -32.84 39.05 5.64
CA THR A 38 -32.20 37.85 5.10
C THR A 38 -33.08 37.19 4.04
N TYR A 39 -32.46 36.36 3.20
CA TYR A 39 -33.15 35.58 2.17
C TYR A 39 -32.66 34.15 2.21
N SER A 40 -33.59 33.21 2.21
CA SER A 40 -33.32 31.78 2.39
C SER A 40 -33.51 31.02 1.08
N PHE A 41 -32.67 30.01 0.84
CA PHE A 41 -32.70 29.18 -0.36
C PHE A 41 -32.64 27.70 0.00
N ILE A 42 -33.22 26.87 -0.86
CA ILE A 42 -33.19 25.41 -0.74
C ILE A 42 -33.17 24.76 -2.13
N VAL A 43 -32.44 23.65 -2.25
CA VAL A 43 -32.46 22.76 -3.41
C VAL A 43 -32.40 21.32 -2.93
N VAL A 44 -33.14 20.43 -3.59
CA VAL A 44 -33.12 19.00 -3.30
C VAL A 44 -32.77 18.22 -4.57
N SER A 45 -31.76 17.37 -4.49
CA SER A 45 -31.25 16.61 -5.63
C SER A 45 -30.74 15.21 -5.22
N PRO A 46 -30.75 14.20 -6.11
CA PRO A 46 -31.29 14.24 -7.48
C PRO A 46 -32.82 14.40 -7.50
N ASN A 47 -33.36 14.92 -8.61
CA ASN A 47 -34.80 15.08 -8.85
C ASN A 47 -35.11 14.77 -10.33
N PRO A 48 -35.84 13.69 -10.66
CA PRO A 48 -36.55 12.77 -9.75
C PRO A 48 -35.60 11.94 -8.88
N ILE A 49 -36.15 11.11 -7.98
CA ILE A 49 -35.41 10.11 -7.20
C ILE A 49 -36.27 8.85 -6.96
N GLY A 50 -35.66 7.67 -6.82
CA GLY A 50 -36.37 6.45 -6.47
C GLY A 50 -36.75 6.35 -4.98
N VAL A 51 -37.81 5.60 -4.67
CA VAL A 51 -38.14 5.23 -3.27
C VAL A 51 -36.96 4.52 -2.62
N GLY A 52 -36.61 4.90 -1.39
CA GLY A 52 -35.48 4.31 -0.65
C GLY A 52 -34.10 4.85 -1.04
N GLN A 53 -33.99 5.68 -2.09
CA GLN A 53 -32.73 6.36 -2.42
C GLN A 53 -32.59 7.68 -1.63
N THR A 54 -31.37 8.03 -1.24
CA THR A 54 -31.14 9.21 -0.40
C THR A 54 -30.94 10.47 -1.24
N ALA A 55 -31.80 11.48 -1.03
CA ALA A 55 -31.67 12.81 -1.62
C ALA A 55 -30.84 13.73 -0.72
N ASN A 56 -30.03 14.60 -1.32
CA ASN A 56 -29.34 15.68 -0.63
C ASN A 56 -30.22 16.94 -0.61
N VAL A 57 -30.38 17.54 0.56
CA VAL A 57 -31.17 18.74 0.82
C VAL A 57 -30.19 19.84 1.22
N ASN A 58 -29.85 20.72 0.26
CA ASN A 58 -28.93 21.83 0.48
C ASN A 58 -29.71 23.12 0.70
N PHE A 59 -29.32 23.91 1.71
CA PHE A 59 -30.02 25.15 2.03
C PHE A 59 -29.09 26.16 2.71
N TRP A 60 -29.33 27.44 2.45
CA TRP A 60 -28.46 28.52 2.92
C TRP A 60 -29.20 29.85 3.06
N VAL A 61 -28.59 30.76 3.83
CA VAL A 61 -28.98 32.17 3.89
C VAL A 61 -28.08 32.96 2.94
N ASN A 62 -28.61 33.99 2.28
CA ASN A 62 -27.89 34.80 1.29
C ASN A 62 -26.64 35.50 1.81
N LEU A 63 -26.59 35.80 3.11
CA LEU A 63 -25.46 36.43 3.77
C LEU A 63 -24.69 35.37 4.59
N PRO A 64 -23.39 35.18 4.34
CA PRO A 64 -22.53 34.45 5.27
C PRO A 64 -22.54 35.15 6.65
N PRO A 65 -22.39 34.42 7.77
CA PRO A 65 -22.27 35.04 9.07
C PRO A 65 -21.06 35.98 9.09
N PRO A 66 -21.23 37.30 9.32
CA PRO A 66 -20.18 38.32 9.20
C PRO A 66 -18.90 38.07 9.99
N THR A 67 -18.97 37.35 11.10
CA THR A 67 -17.82 37.04 11.96
C THR A 67 -17.14 35.72 11.61
N ALA A 68 -17.76 34.88 10.76
CA ALA A 68 -17.30 33.53 10.47
C ALA A 68 -15.95 33.51 9.74
N SER A 69 -15.01 32.69 10.24
CA SER A 69 -13.74 32.43 9.59
C SER A 69 -13.15 31.09 10.04
N ALA A 70 -13.02 30.12 9.13
CA ALA A 70 -12.53 28.77 9.43
C ALA A 70 -13.29 28.11 10.61
N GLN A 71 -12.61 27.85 11.74
CA GLN A 71 -13.18 27.32 12.99
C GLN A 71 -13.63 28.42 13.98
N TYR A 72 -13.41 29.68 13.64
CA TYR A 72 -13.73 30.86 14.46
C TYR A 72 -14.98 31.60 13.91
N GLY A 73 -15.51 32.52 14.71
CA GLY A 73 -16.68 33.35 14.44
C GLY A 73 -18.00 32.67 14.76
N ASP A 74 -19.09 33.42 14.60
CA ASP A 74 -20.46 32.94 14.78
C ASP A 74 -20.93 32.14 13.54
N ARG A 75 -21.97 31.33 13.69
CA ARG A 75 -22.63 30.57 12.61
C ARG A 75 -24.12 30.83 12.69
N TRP A 76 -24.85 30.69 11.58
CA TRP A 76 -26.31 30.70 11.64
C TRP A 76 -26.78 29.45 12.35
N THR A 77 -27.56 29.56 13.43
CA THR A 77 -27.98 28.40 14.24
C THR A 77 -29.48 28.11 14.15
N ASN A 78 -30.27 29.07 13.67
CA ASN A 78 -31.73 28.99 13.66
C ASN A 78 -32.30 28.56 12.28
N MET A 79 -31.76 27.49 11.69
CA MET A 79 -32.18 26.99 10.36
C MET A 79 -32.98 25.69 10.48
N THR A 80 -34.17 25.60 9.88
CA THR A 80 -35.00 24.37 9.85
C THR A 80 -35.51 24.09 8.44
N VAL A 81 -35.84 22.83 8.13
CA VAL A 81 -36.48 22.43 6.86
C VAL A 81 -37.79 21.71 7.15
N VAL A 82 -38.89 22.21 6.59
CA VAL A 82 -40.20 21.55 6.62
C VAL A 82 -40.33 20.67 5.40
N VAL A 83 -40.49 19.37 5.61
CA VAL A 83 -40.79 18.37 4.58
C VAL A 83 -42.27 18.02 4.65
N THR A 84 -43.01 18.20 3.57
CA THR A 84 -44.39 17.70 3.44
C THR A 84 -44.40 16.46 2.56
N LYS A 85 -44.87 15.34 3.10
CA LYS A 85 -44.98 14.06 2.39
C LYS A 85 -46.19 14.05 1.43
N PRO A 86 -46.28 13.10 0.48
CA PRO A 86 -47.40 12.98 -0.45
C PRO A 86 -48.78 12.84 0.21
N ASP A 87 -48.84 12.27 1.42
CA ASP A 87 -50.07 12.12 2.21
C ASP A 87 -50.47 13.41 2.98
N GLY A 88 -49.70 14.49 2.84
CA GLY A 88 -49.90 15.77 3.51
C GLY A 88 -49.28 15.86 4.91
N THR A 89 -48.70 14.79 5.46
CA THR A 89 -48.03 14.84 6.76
C THR A 89 -46.75 15.67 6.68
N LYS A 90 -46.45 16.41 7.75
CA LYS A 90 -45.28 17.29 7.84
C LYS A 90 -44.24 16.75 8.81
N GLN A 91 -42.97 16.88 8.43
CA GLN A 91 -41.81 16.59 9.23
C GLN A 91 -40.90 17.82 9.26
N ILE A 92 -40.39 18.19 10.43
CA ILE A 92 -39.43 19.29 10.57
C ILE A 92 -38.05 18.65 10.78
N LEU A 93 -37.08 19.06 9.98
CA LEU A 93 -35.67 18.72 10.12
C LEU A 93 -34.93 19.90 10.74
N GLY A 94 -33.95 19.61 11.61
CA GLY A 94 -33.17 20.60 12.34
C GLY A 94 -33.63 20.78 13.79
N PRO A 95 -33.22 21.88 14.46
CA PRO A 95 -32.48 23.02 13.90
C PRO A 95 -31.06 22.64 13.44
N PHE A 96 -30.56 23.35 12.43
CA PHE A 96 -29.24 23.17 11.84
C PHE A 96 -28.36 24.39 12.05
N THR A 97 -27.06 24.16 12.12
CA THR A 97 -26.04 25.20 12.13
C THR A 97 -25.36 25.30 10.76
N SER A 98 -25.14 26.52 10.27
CA SER A 98 -24.42 26.77 9.02
C SER A 98 -22.92 26.54 9.14
N ASP A 99 -22.26 26.36 8.01
CA ASP A 99 -20.83 26.58 7.88
C ASP A 99 -20.49 28.09 7.86
N ALA A 100 -19.21 28.40 7.62
CA ALA A 100 -18.72 29.77 7.57
C ALA A 100 -19.22 30.57 6.35
N THR A 101 -19.76 29.90 5.33
CA THR A 101 -20.33 30.53 4.13
C THR A 101 -21.83 30.81 4.27
N GLY A 102 -22.47 30.34 5.36
CA GLY A 102 -23.89 30.56 5.65
C GLY A 102 -24.83 29.50 5.09
N GLY A 103 -24.27 28.40 4.57
CA GLY A 103 -25.03 27.24 4.11
C GLY A 103 -24.85 26.01 4.99
N THR A 104 -25.73 25.03 4.81
CA THR A 104 -25.59 23.68 5.36
C THR A 104 -26.42 22.71 4.52
N PHE A 105 -26.32 21.42 4.82
CA PHE A 105 -27.09 20.41 4.12
C PHE A 105 -27.54 19.31 5.08
N THR A 106 -28.54 18.55 4.64
CA THR A 106 -28.96 17.30 5.28
C THR A 106 -29.34 16.30 4.19
N THR A 107 -29.69 15.09 4.58
CA THR A 107 -30.16 14.06 3.66
C THR A 107 -31.59 13.65 4.00
N PHE A 108 -32.34 13.19 2.99
CA PHE A 108 -33.70 12.70 3.16
C PHE A 108 -33.93 11.48 2.28
N THR A 109 -34.44 10.40 2.86
CA THR A 109 -34.79 9.16 2.13
C THR A 109 -36.32 9.04 2.06
N PRO A 110 -36.94 9.28 0.90
CA PRO A 110 -38.39 9.14 0.73
C PRO A 110 -38.79 7.66 0.79
N THR A 111 -39.96 7.42 1.38
CA THR A 111 -40.49 6.07 1.68
C THR A 111 -41.72 5.69 0.85
N ALA A 112 -42.24 6.63 0.05
CA ALA A 112 -43.37 6.42 -0.83
C ALA A 112 -43.18 7.21 -2.14
N THR A 113 -43.86 6.80 -3.19
CA THR A 113 -43.90 7.55 -4.46
C THR A 113 -44.75 8.82 -4.32
N GLY A 114 -44.50 9.79 -5.20
CA GLY A 114 -45.23 11.06 -5.26
C GLY A 114 -44.35 12.28 -4.96
N ASN A 115 -45.02 13.43 -4.81
CA ASN A 115 -44.33 14.70 -4.63
C ASN A 115 -44.12 15.00 -3.14
N TYR A 116 -42.85 15.11 -2.75
CA TYR A 116 -42.47 15.67 -1.45
C TYR A 116 -42.13 17.15 -1.64
N THR A 117 -42.53 18.01 -0.71
CA THR A 117 -42.15 19.43 -0.75
C THR A 117 -41.25 19.80 0.41
N PHE A 118 -40.27 20.67 0.14
CA PHE A 118 -39.26 21.10 1.09
C PHE A 118 -39.24 22.62 1.16
N GLN A 119 -39.23 23.17 2.37
CA GLN A 119 -39.11 24.61 2.59
C GLN A 119 -38.20 24.89 3.78
N MET A 120 -37.13 25.65 3.54
CA MET A 120 -36.23 26.09 4.60
C MET A 120 -36.79 27.35 5.28
N THR A 121 -36.63 27.42 6.61
CA THR A 121 -36.91 28.59 7.42
C THR A 121 -35.68 28.96 8.24
N PHE A 122 -35.24 30.21 8.13
CA PHE A 122 -34.31 30.84 9.06
C PHE A 122 -35.12 31.67 10.06
N GLY A 123 -35.05 31.32 11.34
CA GLY A 123 -35.86 31.95 12.39
C GLY A 123 -35.36 33.31 12.88
N GLY A 124 -34.27 33.83 12.30
CA GLY A 124 -33.62 35.07 12.70
C GLY A 124 -32.79 34.93 13.98
N GLU A 125 -31.72 35.72 14.10
CA GLU A 125 -30.84 35.73 15.28
C GLU A 125 -29.96 37.00 15.34
N THR A 126 -29.43 37.28 16.53
CA THR A 126 -28.44 38.35 16.78
C THR A 126 -27.06 37.74 16.95
N LEU A 127 -26.05 38.29 16.28
CA LEU A 127 -24.69 37.78 16.32
C LEU A 127 -23.98 38.17 17.63
N PRO A 128 -23.52 37.20 18.43
CA PRO A 128 -22.91 37.51 19.72
C PRO A 128 -21.41 37.86 19.64
N GLY A 129 -20.67 37.38 18.63
CA GLY A 129 -19.24 37.66 18.46
C GLY A 129 -18.35 37.04 19.54
N ASN A 130 -18.67 35.82 20.00
CA ASN A 130 -18.04 35.22 21.20
C ASN A 130 -16.80 34.35 20.91
N ASN A 131 -16.55 33.96 19.66
CA ASN A 131 -15.44 33.06 19.27
C ASN A 131 -14.58 33.66 18.13
N LEU A 132 -14.13 34.91 18.24
CA LEU A 132 -13.43 35.58 17.13
C LEU A 132 -12.04 34.96 16.86
N ALA A 133 -11.54 35.12 15.63
CA ALA A 133 -10.23 34.62 15.24
C ALA A 133 -9.10 35.28 16.08
N PRO A 134 -7.97 34.58 16.33
CA PRO A 134 -6.85 35.13 17.10
C PRO A 134 -6.41 36.51 16.58
N GLY A 135 -6.27 37.48 17.49
CA GLY A 135 -5.92 38.86 17.15
C GLY A 135 -7.09 39.75 16.73
N MET A 136 -8.30 39.20 16.60
CA MET A 136 -9.51 39.96 16.26
C MET A 136 -10.35 40.29 17.50
N THR A 137 -11.02 41.44 17.47
CA THR A 137 -11.93 41.92 18.52
C THR A 137 -13.30 42.25 17.93
N LYS A 138 -14.35 42.42 18.75
CA LYS A 138 -15.69 42.80 18.27
C LYS A 138 -15.67 44.09 17.43
N ALA A 139 -14.74 45.01 17.72
CA ALA A 139 -14.56 46.25 16.95
C ALA A 139 -14.15 46.02 15.48
N ASN A 140 -13.60 44.85 15.16
CA ASN A 140 -13.25 44.50 13.79
C ASN A 140 -14.46 44.05 12.95
N TYR A 141 -15.62 43.83 13.56
CA TYR A 141 -16.81 43.29 12.90
C TYR A 141 -18.02 44.21 13.09
N PRO A 142 -18.34 45.06 12.09
CA PRO A 142 -19.31 46.15 12.22
C PRO A 142 -20.78 45.71 12.23
N LEU A 143 -21.07 44.42 12.43
CA LEU A 143 -22.42 43.86 12.45
C LEU A 143 -22.68 42.98 13.70
N VAL A 144 -21.73 42.90 14.63
CA VAL A 144 -21.92 42.18 15.90
C VAL A 144 -22.92 42.95 16.75
N GLY A 145 -23.95 42.27 17.25
CA GLY A 145 -25.07 42.89 17.98
C GLY A 145 -26.27 43.32 17.11
N ASP A 146 -26.16 43.31 15.78
CA ASP A 146 -27.30 43.55 14.88
C ASP A 146 -28.22 42.31 14.76
N TYR A 147 -29.50 42.53 14.44
CA TYR A 147 -30.49 41.46 14.28
C TYR A 147 -30.69 41.11 12.81
N PHE A 148 -30.41 39.84 12.48
CA PHE A 148 -30.66 39.27 11.16
C PHE A 148 -32.08 38.69 11.15
N GLN A 149 -32.94 39.27 10.32
CA GLN A 149 -34.37 39.00 10.34
C GLN A 149 -34.69 37.58 9.84
N PRO A 150 -35.83 36.98 10.27
CA PRO A 150 -36.27 35.69 9.78
C PRO A 150 -36.57 35.72 8.27
N SER A 151 -36.38 34.60 7.59
CA SER A 151 -36.76 34.42 6.19
C SER A 151 -37.14 32.98 5.87
N THR A 152 -37.86 32.78 4.78
CA THR A 152 -38.25 31.44 4.28
C THR A 152 -37.87 31.30 2.83
N SER A 153 -37.48 30.10 2.43
CA SER A 153 -37.20 29.80 1.03
C SER A 153 -38.50 29.62 0.23
N ASN A 154 -38.37 29.62 -1.10
CA ASN A 154 -39.40 29.03 -1.96
C ASN A 154 -39.57 27.53 -1.63
N VAL A 155 -40.74 26.99 -1.94
CA VAL A 155 -41.03 25.56 -1.81
C VAL A 155 -40.37 24.80 -2.96
N PHE A 156 -39.50 23.85 -2.66
CA PHE A 156 -38.90 22.94 -3.64
C PHE A 156 -39.70 21.64 -3.68
N THR A 157 -40.01 21.14 -4.88
CA THR A 157 -40.73 19.86 -5.06
C THR A 157 -39.78 18.78 -5.55
N LEU A 158 -39.67 17.69 -4.79
CA LEU A 158 -38.96 16.47 -5.14
C LEU A 158 -39.96 15.45 -5.69
N THR A 159 -39.75 15.00 -6.93
CA THR A 159 -40.55 13.94 -7.55
C THR A 159 -39.96 12.58 -7.19
N VAL A 160 -40.72 11.76 -6.46
CA VAL A 160 -40.30 10.40 -6.07
C VAL A 160 -41.02 9.37 -6.94
N GLN A 161 -40.24 8.52 -7.59
CA GLN A 161 -40.71 7.46 -8.48
C GLN A 161 -40.38 6.07 -7.93
N GLU A 162 -40.98 5.02 -8.48
CA GLU A 162 -40.73 3.64 -8.05
C GLU A 162 -39.33 3.17 -8.49
N GLU A 163 -38.95 3.50 -9.72
CA GLU A 163 -37.66 3.10 -10.29
C GLU A 163 -36.50 3.89 -9.68
N ALA A 164 -35.54 3.16 -9.10
CA ALA A 164 -34.29 3.75 -8.64
C ALA A 164 -33.48 4.35 -9.80
N ILE A 165 -32.90 5.52 -9.57
CA ILE A 165 -31.93 6.13 -10.49
C ILE A 165 -30.62 5.36 -10.42
N GLY A 166 -30.10 4.97 -11.58
CA GLY A 166 -28.83 4.24 -11.68
C GLY A 166 -27.64 5.09 -11.23
N TYR A 167 -26.65 4.43 -10.62
CA TYR A 167 -25.33 5.00 -10.41
C TYR A 167 -24.47 4.82 -11.67
N PRO A 168 -23.51 5.72 -11.94
CA PRO A 168 -22.48 5.46 -12.94
C PRO A 168 -21.79 4.10 -12.67
N PRO A 169 -21.39 3.35 -13.71
CA PRO A 169 -20.67 2.10 -13.53
C PRO A 169 -19.34 2.34 -12.82
N VAL A 170 -19.00 1.46 -11.87
CA VAL A 170 -17.69 1.48 -11.20
C VAL A 170 -16.67 0.84 -12.12
N SER A 171 -15.51 1.49 -12.33
CA SER A 171 -14.40 0.88 -13.06
C SER A 171 -13.96 -0.43 -12.40
N PRO A 172 -13.84 -1.54 -13.13
CA PRO A 172 -13.36 -2.80 -12.58
C PRO A 172 -11.89 -2.69 -12.17
N LEU A 173 -11.44 -3.60 -11.28
CA LEU A 173 -10.01 -3.77 -10.97
C LEU A 173 -9.20 -4.10 -12.24
N PRO A 174 -7.92 -3.74 -12.30
CA PRO A 174 -7.11 -3.97 -13.48
C PRO A 174 -6.88 -5.47 -13.70
N SER A 175 -7.13 -5.93 -14.92
CA SER A 175 -6.74 -7.27 -15.39
C SER A 175 -5.43 -7.26 -16.20
N ALA A 176 -4.95 -6.07 -16.56
CA ALA A 176 -3.73 -5.84 -17.33
C ALA A 176 -2.68 -5.14 -16.47
N TYR A 177 -1.46 -5.05 -16.99
CA TYR A 177 -0.37 -4.29 -16.38
C TYR A 177 -0.83 -2.87 -16.06
N TRP A 178 -0.57 -2.42 -14.83
CA TRP A 178 -1.00 -1.11 -14.34
C TRP A 178 0.10 -0.48 -13.49
N THR A 179 0.06 0.84 -13.40
CA THR A 179 0.97 1.65 -12.58
C THR A 179 0.18 2.82 -11.99
N ARG A 180 0.87 3.63 -11.20
CA ARG A 180 0.39 4.89 -10.65
C ARG A 180 0.85 6.09 -11.49
N PRO A 181 0.17 7.25 -11.38
CA PRO A 181 -1.01 7.51 -10.57
C PRO A 181 -2.24 6.73 -11.06
N ILE A 182 -3.06 6.26 -10.13
CA ILE A 182 -4.37 5.67 -10.45
C ILE A 182 -5.30 6.80 -10.90
N TYR A 183 -6.00 6.59 -12.02
CA TYR A 183 -6.98 7.56 -12.51
C TYR A 183 -8.11 7.74 -11.49
N GLY A 184 -8.45 8.98 -11.12
CA GLY A 184 -9.30 9.29 -9.97
C GLY A 184 -10.73 8.72 -10.00
N GLU A 185 -11.24 8.31 -11.16
CA GLU A 185 -12.55 7.63 -11.28
C GLU A 185 -12.48 6.14 -10.92
N ASN A 186 -11.27 5.56 -10.85
CA ASN A 186 -11.05 4.15 -10.53
C ASN A 186 -11.08 3.91 -9.00
N ASN A 187 -12.10 4.43 -8.33
CA ASN A 187 -12.18 4.48 -6.88
C ASN A 187 -11.99 3.10 -6.23
N ALA A 188 -12.49 2.01 -6.83
CA ALA A 188 -12.38 0.65 -6.29
C ALA A 188 -10.95 0.11 -6.19
N TRP A 189 -9.98 0.71 -6.90
CA TRP A 189 -8.60 0.23 -6.93
C TRP A 189 -7.86 0.46 -5.61
N TYR A 190 -8.42 1.23 -4.67
CA TYR A 190 -7.87 1.39 -3.31
C TYR A 190 -7.59 0.05 -2.61
N THR A 191 -8.36 -0.98 -2.94
CA THR A 191 -8.25 -2.33 -2.36
C THR A 191 -6.96 -3.06 -2.70
N ILE A 192 -6.27 -2.66 -3.77
CA ILE A 192 -5.01 -3.27 -4.24
C ILE A 192 -3.83 -2.30 -4.19
N SER A 193 -4.06 -1.07 -3.72
CA SER A 193 -3.15 0.07 -3.87
C SER A 193 -2.69 0.64 -2.51
N GLY A 194 -2.34 -0.21 -1.56
CA GLY A 194 -1.90 0.16 -0.21
C GLY A 194 -0.41 0.49 -0.14
N ASN A 195 -0.06 1.64 0.43
CA ASN A 195 1.33 2.08 0.62
C ASN A 195 2.05 1.31 1.74
N TRP A 196 3.39 1.32 1.75
CA TRP A 196 4.24 0.79 2.82
C TRP A 196 5.00 1.93 3.50
N LEU A 197 4.52 2.41 4.65
CA LEU A 197 5.02 3.68 5.21
C LEU A 197 6.26 3.53 6.10
N GLY A 198 6.69 2.32 6.46
CA GLY A 198 7.92 2.16 7.24
C GLY A 198 7.82 2.70 8.68
N LEU A 199 6.64 2.67 9.32
CA LEU A 199 6.43 3.35 10.62
C LEU A 199 7.20 2.68 11.77
N ALA A 200 7.65 1.43 11.59
CA ALA A 200 8.55 0.74 12.51
C ALA A 200 9.85 0.28 11.83
N ALA A 201 10.86 0.01 12.65
CA ALA A 201 12.18 -0.39 12.20
C ALA A 201 12.24 -1.90 11.89
N SER A 202 12.70 -2.24 10.69
CA SER A 202 13.22 -3.58 10.40
C SER A 202 14.55 -3.77 11.13
N THR A 203 14.91 -5.01 11.46
CA THR A 203 16.13 -5.47 12.18
C THR A 203 17.28 -4.44 12.20
N PHE A 204 17.44 -3.73 13.32
CA PHE A 204 18.50 -2.72 13.61
C PHE A 204 18.54 -1.47 12.70
N ALA A 205 17.57 -1.31 11.81
CA ALA A 205 17.39 -0.13 10.96
C ALA A 205 16.60 0.98 11.69
N THR A 206 16.28 2.05 10.94
CA THR A 206 15.47 3.19 11.44
C THR A 206 14.01 3.11 10.95
N THR A 207 13.75 2.33 9.90
CA THR A 207 12.45 2.18 9.22
C THR A 207 12.35 0.76 8.62
N GLY A 208 11.34 0.49 7.79
CA GLY A 208 11.29 -0.72 6.96
C GLY A 208 10.09 -1.64 7.20
N MET A 209 9.45 -1.57 8.37
CA MET A 209 8.22 -2.35 8.63
C MET A 209 6.98 -1.54 8.30
N TYR A 210 5.93 -2.21 7.82
CA TYR A 210 4.66 -1.61 7.43
C TYR A 210 4.14 -0.62 8.49
N ASN A 211 3.94 -1.08 9.74
CA ASN A 211 3.62 -0.21 10.85
C ASN A 211 4.12 -0.74 12.21
N ALA A 212 3.92 0.03 13.29
CA ALA A 212 4.32 -0.35 14.66
C ALA A 212 3.53 -1.51 15.29
N THR A 213 2.48 -1.97 14.61
CA THR A 213 1.50 -2.94 15.11
C THR A 213 1.57 -4.30 14.39
N GLY A 214 2.45 -4.42 13.40
CA GLY A 214 2.58 -5.61 12.58
C GLY A 214 3.19 -5.31 11.21
N ASN A 215 3.77 -6.32 10.58
CA ASN A 215 4.28 -6.24 9.21
C ASN A 215 3.25 -6.75 8.19
N TYR A 216 2.01 -6.27 8.29
CA TYR A 216 0.85 -6.73 7.50
C TYR A 216 0.23 -5.60 6.69
N ASN A 217 0.24 -5.71 5.35
CA ASN A 217 -0.46 -4.79 4.44
C ASN A 217 -1.78 -5.40 3.93
N PRO A 218 -2.96 -4.96 4.43
CA PRO A 218 -4.26 -5.50 4.02
C PRO A 218 -4.79 -4.93 2.69
N TYR A 219 -4.16 -3.88 2.14
CA TYR A 219 -4.67 -3.12 1.01
C TYR A 219 -3.88 -3.35 -0.28
N THR A 220 -3.24 -4.51 -0.41
CA THR A 220 -2.43 -4.83 -1.58
C THR A 220 -2.56 -6.30 -1.99
N THR A 221 -2.26 -6.57 -3.25
CA THR A 221 -1.99 -7.93 -3.73
C THR A 221 -0.53 -8.30 -3.48
N ALA A 222 -0.17 -9.58 -3.60
CA ALA A 222 1.22 -10.02 -3.46
C ALA A 222 1.57 -11.07 -4.53
N PRO A 223 2.86 -11.29 -4.83
CA PRO A 223 3.27 -12.26 -5.84
C PRO A 223 2.80 -13.68 -5.52
N ASN A 224 2.16 -14.32 -6.50
CA ASN A 224 1.74 -15.74 -6.43
C ASN A 224 2.81 -16.69 -6.98
N THR A 225 3.92 -16.17 -7.50
CA THR A 225 5.08 -16.93 -8.01
C THR A 225 6.36 -16.15 -7.71
N PRO A 226 7.56 -16.78 -7.76
CA PRO A 226 8.82 -16.10 -7.51
C PRO A 226 9.35 -15.35 -8.75
N HIS A 227 8.46 -14.87 -9.62
CA HIS A 227 8.84 -14.12 -10.82
C HIS A 227 9.55 -12.81 -10.46
N ILE A 228 10.77 -12.62 -10.96
CA ILE A 228 11.61 -11.44 -10.68
C ILE A 228 11.37 -10.38 -11.75
N LEU A 229 10.95 -9.18 -11.32
CA LEU A 229 10.77 -8.03 -12.20
C LEU A 229 12.10 -7.34 -12.54
N TRP A 230 13.00 -7.23 -11.56
CA TRP A 230 14.33 -6.63 -11.67
C TRP A 230 15.17 -6.92 -10.42
N THR A 231 16.49 -6.79 -10.56
CA THR A 231 17.44 -6.73 -9.44
C THR A 231 18.21 -5.41 -9.43
N LYS A 232 18.70 -4.96 -8.27
CA LYS A 232 19.50 -3.73 -8.17
C LYS A 232 20.60 -3.88 -7.12
N PRO A 233 21.89 -3.76 -7.47
CA PRO A 233 22.97 -3.80 -6.49
C PRO A 233 22.87 -2.68 -5.46
N GLU A 234 22.98 -3.05 -4.18
CA GLU A 234 23.05 -2.12 -3.04
C GLU A 234 24.48 -1.98 -2.51
N ALA A 235 25.21 -3.09 -2.48
CA ALA A 235 26.62 -3.14 -2.09
C ALA A 235 27.37 -4.18 -2.94
N PHE A 236 28.70 -4.25 -2.82
CA PHE A 236 29.45 -5.38 -3.39
C PHE A 236 28.97 -6.69 -2.75
N GLY A 237 28.64 -7.68 -3.57
CA GLY A 237 28.16 -9.00 -3.14
C GLY A 237 28.66 -10.13 -4.03
N GLY A 238 28.36 -11.38 -3.65
CA GLY A 238 28.84 -12.57 -4.33
C GLY A 238 30.27 -12.96 -3.96
N ILE A 239 30.90 -13.80 -4.79
CA ILE A 239 32.27 -14.30 -4.57
C ILE A 239 33.31 -13.22 -4.88
N ILE A 240 34.34 -13.08 -4.03
CA ILE A 240 35.37 -12.02 -4.13
C ILE A 240 36.47 -12.27 -5.17
N GLY A 241 36.61 -13.50 -5.67
CA GLY A 241 37.60 -13.83 -6.71
C GLY A 241 38.34 -15.14 -6.47
N GLY A 242 38.98 -15.67 -7.52
CA GLY A 242 39.66 -16.97 -7.50
C GLY A 242 40.91 -17.02 -6.61
N GLU A 243 41.54 -15.88 -6.34
CA GLU A 243 42.71 -15.76 -5.46
C GLU A 243 42.37 -16.02 -3.98
N PHE A 244 41.09 -15.94 -3.61
CA PHE A 244 40.59 -16.28 -2.27
C PHE A 244 39.97 -17.68 -2.21
N GLY A 245 39.96 -18.42 -3.33
CA GLY A 245 39.38 -19.75 -3.46
C GLY A 245 37.84 -19.76 -3.40
N GLY A 246 37.25 -20.95 -3.53
CA GLY A 246 35.80 -21.17 -3.45
C GLY A 246 35.29 -21.50 -2.05
N SER A 247 35.99 -21.07 -1.00
CA SER A 247 35.54 -21.29 0.38
C SER A 247 34.41 -20.33 0.73
N GLU A 248 33.65 -20.63 1.78
CA GLU A 248 32.47 -19.83 2.15
C GLU A 248 32.83 -18.46 2.74
N ILE A 249 34.10 -18.28 3.14
CA ILE A 249 34.70 -16.97 3.48
C ILE A 249 35.24 -16.21 2.26
N GLY A 250 35.14 -16.80 1.07
CA GLY A 250 35.46 -16.18 -0.23
C GLY A 250 34.31 -15.33 -0.80
N ASN A 251 33.39 -14.87 0.04
CA ASN A 251 32.26 -14.02 -0.35
C ASN A 251 32.46 -12.59 0.15
N TYR A 252 31.90 -11.61 -0.59
CA TYR A 252 31.76 -10.26 -0.10
C TYR A 252 30.86 -10.25 1.14
N TYR A 253 31.07 -9.28 2.00
CA TYR A 253 30.29 -9.12 3.22
C TYR A 253 28.81 -8.88 2.88
N SER A 254 27.97 -9.87 3.22
CA SER A 254 26.56 -9.98 2.83
C SER A 254 25.62 -9.16 3.71
N THR A 255 25.90 -9.06 5.02
CA THR A 255 25.27 -8.17 6.02
C THR A 255 25.57 -8.76 7.42
N SER A 256 25.35 -8.01 8.49
CA SER A 256 25.29 -8.53 9.85
C SER A 256 24.08 -7.97 10.55
N GLN A 257 23.72 -8.59 11.68
CA GLN A 257 22.62 -8.15 12.53
C GLN A 257 22.63 -6.64 12.80
N TYR A 258 23.79 -6.04 13.03
CA TYR A 258 23.91 -4.63 13.41
C TYR A 258 24.15 -3.68 12.23
N GLU A 259 24.17 -4.20 10.99
CA GLU A 259 24.56 -3.48 9.79
C GLU A 259 23.51 -3.72 8.67
N PRO A 260 22.28 -3.21 8.86
CA PRO A 260 21.22 -3.34 7.86
C PRO A 260 21.62 -2.58 6.59
N LYS A 261 21.44 -3.22 5.43
CA LYS A 261 21.70 -2.59 4.12
C LYS A 261 20.44 -2.09 3.43
N PHE A 262 19.26 -2.54 3.85
CA PHE A 262 18.00 -2.22 3.19
C PHE A 262 16.87 -2.04 4.21
N ALA A 263 16.13 -0.94 4.08
CA ALA A 263 14.97 -0.62 4.91
C ALA A 263 13.99 0.21 4.06
N PRO A 264 12.92 -0.41 3.53
CA PRO A 264 12.06 0.19 2.51
C PRO A 264 10.92 1.07 3.06
N ILE A 265 10.60 2.13 2.31
CA ILE A 265 9.33 2.85 2.32
C ILE A 265 8.79 2.80 0.89
N ILE A 266 7.51 2.48 0.69
CA ILE A 266 6.88 2.47 -0.63
C ILE A 266 5.67 3.39 -0.61
N MET A 267 5.66 4.41 -1.47
CA MET A 267 4.50 5.26 -1.70
C MET A 267 4.39 5.54 -3.18
N GLN A 268 3.19 5.40 -3.72
CA GLN A 268 2.89 5.78 -5.11
C GLN A 268 3.81 5.14 -6.18
N ASP A 269 4.06 3.82 -6.13
CA ASP A 269 5.00 3.10 -7.02
C ASP A 269 6.48 3.55 -6.87
N ILE A 270 6.82 4.27 -5.80
CA ILE A 270 8.18 4.70 -5.51
C ILE A 270 8.69 4.01 -4.26
N LEU A 271 9.76 3.23 -4.43
CA LEU A 271 10.55 2.64 -3.36
C LEU A 271 11.62 3.65 -2.89
N TYR A 272 11.61 3.98 -1.61
CA TYR A 272 12.60 4.83 -0.94
C TYR A 272 13.39 4.02 0.06
N TYR A 273 14.70 4.22 0.11
CA TYR A 273 15.57 3.61 1.11
C TYR A 273 16.84 4.43 1.33
N THR A 274 17.46 4.24 2.49
CA THR A 274 18.80 4.78 2.78
C THR A 274 19.85 3.83 2.21
N MET A 275 20.83 4.38 1.49
CA MET A 275 21.87 3.60 0.83
C MET A 275 23.05 3.33 1.76
N TYR A 276 23.45 2.05 1.84
CA TYR A 276 24.55 1.57 2.68
C TYR A 276 25.51 0.67 1.88
N PRO A 277 26.27 1.21 0.92
CA PRO A 277 27.16 0.42 0.06
C PRO A 277 28.34 -0.24 0.82
N GLY A 278 28.63 0.23 2.04
CA GLY A 278 29.66 -0.31 2.92
C GLY A 278 29.08 -0.72 4.28
N ALA A 279 29.33 0.11 5.30
CA ALA A 279 28.80 -0.05 6.65
C ALA A 279 27.65 0.95 6.91
N SER A 280 26.77 0.61 7.85
CA SER A 280 25.65 1.44 8.30
C SER A 280 26.08 2.79 8.89
N THR A 281 27.34 2.90 9.34
CA THR A 281 27.94 4.15 9.81
C THR A 281 28.43 5.07 8.68
N ASN A 282 28.31 4.64 7.42
CA ASN A 282 28.75 5.39 6.24
C ASN A 282 27.66 5.37 5.16
N GLN A 283 26.50 5.94 5.47
CA GLN A 283 25.40 6.11 4.52
C GLN A 283 25.80 6.99 3.33
N ALA A 284 25.39 6.58 2.13
CA ALA A 284 25.62 7.32 0.88
C ALA A 284 24.46 8.28 0.51
N GLY A 285 23.48 8.44 1.41
CA GLY A 285 22.27 9.22 1.20
C GLY A 285 21.05 8.34 0.92
N TRP A 286 20.07 8.87 0.20
CA TRP A 286 18.81 8.18 -0.12
C TRP A 286 18.65 7.95 -1.61
N ALA A 287 17.95 6.87 -1.95
CA ALA A 287 17.47 6.61 -3.30
C ALA A 287 15.93 6.58 -3.31
N ALA A 288 15.35 7.14 -4.38
CA ALA A 288 13.97 6.92 -4.79
C ALA A 288 13.99 6.20 -6.13
N VAL A 289 13.31 5.06 -6.19
CA VAL A 289 13.39 4.11 -7.30
C VAL A 289 11.97 3.72 -7.72
N ASN A 290 11.74 3.59 -9.03
CA ASN A 290 10.47 3.06 -9.53
C ASN A 290 10.32 1.59 -9.11
N LEU A 291 9.24 1.27 -8.40
CA LEU A 291 8.98 -0.05 -7.82
C LEU A 291 8.90 -1.15 -8.89
N HIS A 292 8.35 -0.85 -10.07
CA HIS A 292 8.14 -1.83 -11.14
C HIS A 292 9.37 -2.03 -12.03
N THR A 293 10.30 -1.06 -12.08
CA THR A 293 11.42 -1.08 -13.03
C THR A 293 12.82 -1.05 -12.41
N GLY A 294 12.97 -0.66 -11.14
CA GLY A 294 14.28 -0.51 -10.50
C GLY A 294 15.05 0.74 -10.97
N GLU A 295 14.45 1.56 -11.84
CA GLU A 295 15.05 2.81 -12.33
C GLU A 295 15.05 3.87 -11.24
N THR A 296 16.21 4.51 -11.05
CA THR A 296 16.36 5.60 -10.09
C THR A 296 15.63 6.84 -10.58
N ILE A 297 14.69 7.35 -9.78
CA ILE A 297 13.94 8.58 -10.03
C ILE A 297 14.76 9.79 -9.56
N TRP A 298 15.25 9.73 -8.31
CA TRP A 298 16.15 10.72 -7.75
C TRP A 298 17.02 10.11 -6.65
N THR A 299 18.14 10.76 -6.37
CA THR A 299 18.97 10.48 -5.19
C THR A 299 19.14 11.75 -4.37
N LYS A 300 19.37 11.58 -3.08
CA LYS A 300 19.64 12.69 -2.16
C LYS A 300 20.92 12.42 -1.40
N ASN A 301 21.93 13.27 -1.58
CA ASN A 301 23.13 13.25 -0.75
C ASN A 301 22.81 13.87 0.62
N THR A 302 22.81 13.04 1.66
CA THR A 302 22.50 13.44 3.04
C THR A 302 23.06 12.41 4.01
N THR A 303 23.30 12.83 5.26
CA THR A 303 23.65 11.94 6.36
C THR A 303 22.45 11.62 7.26
N ASP A 304 21.29 12.20 6.99
CA ASP A 304 20.05 11.84 7.68
C ASP A 304 19.61 10.42 7.26
N LEU A 305 18.88 9.74 8.14
CA LEU A 305 18.35 8.39 7.91
C LEU A 305 16.84 8.45 7.75
N LEU A 306 16.31 7.80 6.72
CA LEU A 306 14.85 7.70 6.55
C LEU A 306 14.20 7.05 7.77
N ARG A 307 13.09 7.63 8.22
CA ARG A 307 12.33 7.19 9.40
C ARG A 307 10.98 6.60 9.02
N CYS A 308 10.22 7.27 8.16
CA CYS A 308 8.94 6.78 7.63
C CYS A 308 8.45 7.65 6.46
N GLY A 309 7.48 7.15 5.71
CA GLY A 309 6.63 7.92 4.83
C GLY A 309 5.36 8.38 5.54
N GLN A 310 4.62 9.30 4.91
CA GLN A 310 3.33 9.78 5.38
C GLN A 310 2.43 10.12 4.20
N ILE A 311 1.18 9.64 4.22
CA ILE A 311 0.11 10.08 3.31
C ILE A 311 -0.92 10.85 4.13
N LEU A 312 -0.78 12.18 4.18
CA LEU A 312 -1.64 13.06 4.96
C LEU A 312 -2.91 13.40 4.17
N HIS A 313 -4.05 12.85 4.56
CA HIS A 313 -5.36 13.19 3.99
C HIS A 313 -5.91 14.46 4.63
N MET A 314 -5.95 15.55 3.85
CA MET A 314 -6.34 16.85 4.34
C MET A 314 -7.73 17.24 3.84
N VAL A 315 -8.59 17.65 4.77
CA VAL A 315 -9.94 18.15 4.50
C VAL A 315 -10.08 19.51 5.16
N THR A 316 -10.00 20.56 4.34
CA THR A 316 -10.18 21.95 4.74
C THR A 316 -11.11 22.65 3.74
N PRO A 317 -11.60 23.87 4.02
CA PRO A 317 -12.47 24.57 3.09
C PRO A 317 -11.89 24.72 1.67
N ASN A 318 -10.56 24.82 1.53
CA ASN A 318 -9.88 25.01 0.24
C ASN A 318 -9.02 23.83 -0.22
N GLN A 319 -8.95 22.72 0.53
CA GLN A 319 -8.09 21.59 0.20
C GLN A 319 -8.76 20.27 0.56
N TYR A 320 -8.87 19.39 -0.44
CA TYR A 320 -9.38 18.04 -0.28
C TYR A 320 -8.39 17.08 -0.96
N GLY A 321 -8.07 15.98 -0.29
CA GLY A 321 -7.20 14.94 -0.81
C GLY A 321 -5.90 14.81 -0.03
N ALA A 322 -5.04 13.90 -0.49
CA ALA A 322 -3.86 13.47 0.24
C ALA A 322 -2.57 14.15 -0.25
N LEU A 323 -1.61 14.29 0.66
CA LEU A 323 -0.28 14.84 0.44
C LEU A 323 0.77 13.84 0.94
N ALA A 324 1.84 13.62 0.18
CA ALA A 324 2.86 12.63 0.49
C ALA A 324 4.15 13.29 1.01
N TYR A 325 4.67 12.79 2.13
CA TYR A 325 5.88 13.29 2.76
C TYR A 325 6.82 12.16 3.19
N LEU A 326 8.11 12.45 3.22
CA LEU A 326 9.12 11.61 3.86
C LEU A 326 9.56 12.26 5.17
N TRP A 327 9.83 11.43 6.17
CA TRP A 327 10.39 11.84 7.45
C TRP A 327 11.72 11.18 7.68
N SER A 328 12.66 11.92 8.28
CA SER A 328 13.99 11.41 8.64
C SER A 328 14.40 11.82 10.05
N VAL A 329 15.47 11.21 10.53
CA VAL A 329 16.20 11.62 11.73
C VAL A 329 17.67 11.85 11.38
N PRO A 330 18.41 12.70 12.12
CA PRO A 330 19.85 12.82 11.94
C PRO A 330 20.56 11.47 12.06
N GLY A 331 21.64 11.26 11.31
CA GLY A 331 22.39 9.98 11.33
C GLY A 331 22.87 9.55 12.71
N SER A 332 23.25 10.51 13.58
CA SER A 332 23.63 10.24 14.97
C SER A 332 22.46 9.86 15.89
N GLN A 333 21.23 9.93 15.40
CA GLN A 333 19.99 9.68 16.13
C GLN A 333 19.17 8.51 15.54
N GLY A 334 19.70 7.80 14.55
CA GLY A 334 19.08 6.57 14.02
C GLY A 334 19.92 5.33 14.30
N GLY A 335 19.34 4.16 14.03
CA GLY A 335 19.93 2.85 14.34
C GLY A 335 19.53 2.30 15.70
N PHE A 336 20.11 1.15 16.04
CA PHE A 336 19.77 0.37 17.23
C PHE A 336 19.99 1.16 18.53
N MET A 337 18.95 1.21 19.38
CA MET A 337 18.96 1.90 20.68
C MET A 337 19.24 3.42 20.60
N ALA A 338 19.15 4.03 19.41
CA ALA A 338 19.39 5.45 19.24
C ALA A 338 18.23 6.29 19.79
N SER A 339 18.57 7.40 20.46
CA SER A 339 17.58 8.37 20.96
C SER A 339 17.26 9.41 19.88
N GLN A 340 16.05 9.33 19.33
CA GLN A 340 15.51 10.29 18.37
C GLN A 340 15.01 11.54 19.11
N THR A 341 15.58 12.70 18.78
CA THR A 341 15.20 14.01 19.35
C THR A 341 14.90 15.06 18.27
N THR A 342 15.19 14.73 17.00
CA THR A 342 14.92 15.56 15.83
C THR A 342 14.23 14.74 14.75
N TYR A 343 13.17 15.31 14.16
CA TYR A 343 12.42 14.74 13.04
C TYR A 343 12.34 15.76 11.90
N ASN A 344 12.87 15.41 10.73
CA ASN A 344 12.90 16.29 9.56
C ASN A 344 11.85 15.84 8.55
N MET A 345 11.16 16.78 7.93
CA MET A 345 10.10 16.55 6.95
C MET A 345 10.56 16.96 5.54
N TYR A 346 10.23 16.15 4.53
CA TYR A 346 10.61 16.36 3.14
C TYR A 346 9.42 16.10 2.21
N ASP A 347 9.42 16.77 1.07
CA ASP A 347 8.52 16.45 -0.05
C ASP A 347 8.91 15.09 -0.65
N ALA A 348 7.96 14.14 -0.73
CA ALA A 348 8.25 12.78 -1.16
C ALA A 348 8.56 12.66 -2.67
N MET A 349 8.02 13.57 -3.49
CA MET A 349 8.23 13.54 -4.94
C MET A 349 9.63 14.04 -5.32
N THR A 350 10.13 15.04 -4.60
CA THR A 350 11.38 15.76 -4.96
C THR A 350 12.54 15.52 -4.00
N GLY A 351 12.28 14.99 -2.79
CA GLY A 351 13.27 14.87 -1.73
C GLY A 351 13.70 16.22 -1.13
N ASN A 352 12.97 17.30 -1.42
CA ASN A 352 13.28 18.64 -0.91
C ASN A 352 12.92 18.77 0.57
N PHE A 353 13.81 19.40 1.32
CA PHE A 353 13.61 19.66 2.76
C PHE A 353 12.48 20.67 2.96
N ILE A 354 11.62 20.43 3.95
CA ILE A 354 10.51 21.30 4.33
C ILE A 354 10.80 21.94 5.69
N LEU A 355 10.91 21.15 6.77
CA LEU A 355 11.08 21.66 8.13
C LEU A 355 11.71 20.63 9.07
N SER A 356 12.08 21.06 10.26
CA SER A 356 12.57 20.23 11.36
C SER A 356 11.72 20.40 12.62
N ILE A 357 11.45 19.30 13.32
CA ILE A 357 10.90 19.27 14.66
C ILE A 357 12.03 18.86 15.60
N VAL A 358 12.34 19.67 16.62
CA VAL A 358 13.49 19.52 17.52
C VAL A 358 13.07 19.45 18.98
N ASN A 359 14.01 19.10 19.86
CA ASN A 359 13.77 18.90 21.30
C ASN A 359 12.70 17.83 21.59
N GLY A 360 12.61 16.84 20.69
CA GLY A 360 11.69 15.73 20.83
C GLY A 360 12.24 14.59 21.65
N THR A 361 11.51 13.48 21.60
CA THR A 361 11.87 12.22 22.21
C THR A 361 11.54 11.07 21.27
N THR A 362 12.08 9.89 21.56
CA THR A 362 11.77 8.68 20.80
C THR A 362 10.33 8.26 21.09
N MET A 363 9.62 7.85 20.05
CA MET A 363 8.20 7.50 20.13
C MET A 363 7.88 6.30 19.25
N THR A 364 6.90 5.52 19.68
CA THR A 364 6.22 4.52 18.85
C THR A 364 5.31 5.26 17.89
N LEU A 365 5.68 5.27 16.61
CA LEU A 365 4.94 5.97 15.56
C LEU A 365 3.82 5.12 14.98
N THR A 366 2.66 5.74 14.76
CA THR A 366 1.52 5.21 14.04
C THR A 366 0.86 6.34 13.24
N GLU A 367 -0.27 6.05 12.59
CA GLU A 367 -1.09 7.04 11.87
C GLU A 367 -2.53 7.02 12.36
N ASP A 368 -3.20 8.16 12.31
CA ASP A 368 -4.66 8.23 12.48
C ASP A 368 -5.40 8.17 11.13
N ASP A 369 -6.73 8.17 11.15
CA ASP A 369 -7.57 8.08 9.94
C ASP A 369 -7.34 9.22 8.93
N GLY A 370 -6.76 10.34 9.37
CA GLY A 370 -6.39 11.47 8.52
C GLY A 370 -4.95 11.37 7.97
N GLY A 371 -4.21 10.32 8.30
CA GLY A 371 -2.79 10.19 7.97
C GLY A 371 -1.90 11.16 8.73
N ASN A 372 -2.36 11.69 9.88
CA ASN A 372 -1.49 12.43 10.78
C ASN A 372 -0.54 11.43 11.45
N LEU A 373 0.75 11.77 11.53
CA LEU A 373 1.67 10.94 12.30
C LEU A 373 1.41 11.15 13.79
N ILE A 374 1.11 10.04 14.46
CA ILE A 374 0.84 9.97 15.89
C ILE A 374 1.99 9.24 16.57
N GLY A 375 2.52 9.82 17.65
CA GLY A 375 3.59 9.22 18.44
C GLY A 375 3.17 8.96 19.88
N TYR A 376 3.40 7.74 20.37
CA TYR A 376 3.20 7.39 21.77
C TYR A 376 4.54 7.18 22.48
N TYR A 377 4.67 7.73 23.68
CA TYR A 377 5.86 7.53 24.52
C TYR A 377 5.52 7.69 26.01
N VAL A 378 6.36 7.10 26.88
CA VAL A 378 6.32 7.33 28.32
C VAL A 378 7.33 8.41 28.67
N ASN A 379 6.89 9.49 29.32
CA ASN A 379 7.78 10.46 29.92
C ASN A 379 8.05 10.06 31.38
N SER A 380 9.26 9.57 31.62
CA SER A 380 9.74 9.13 32.94
C SER A 380 10.87 10.01 33.49
N THR A 381 11.04 11.23 32.94
CA THR A 381 12.05 12.20 33.42
C THR A 381 11.93 12.44 34.93
N ASN A 382 10.69 12.48 35.44
CA ASN A 382 10.40 12.33 36.86
C ASN A 382 9.77 10.94 37.09
N PRO A 383 10.54 9.94 37.59
CA PRO A 383 10.02 8.59 37.78
C PRO A 383 8.93 8.51 38.87
N PHE A 384 8.77 9.54 39.70
CA PHE A 384 7.70 9.64 40.71
C PHE A 384 6.39 10.20 40.17
N ALA A 385 6.38 10.75 38.96
CA ALA A 385 5.19 11.26 38.28
C ALA A 385 5.30 10.99 36.77
N PRO A 386 5.40 9.72 36.35
CA PRO A 386 5.49 9.35 34.96
C PRO A 386 4.18 9.64 34.23
N THR A 387 4.26 9.95 32.94
CA THR A 387 3.08 10.17 32.10
C THR A 387 3.16 9.36 30.81
N LEU A 388 2.02 8.83 30.36
CA LEU A 388 1.82 8.39 29.00
C LEU A 388 1.47 9.62 28.16
N CYS A 389 2.19 9.82 27.06
CA CYS A 389 2.04 10.98 26.20
C CYS A 389 1.64 10.56 24.78
N MET A 390 0.75 11.34 24.17
CA MET A 390 0.49 11.29 22.73
C MET A 390 0.97 12.59 22.08
N TRP A 391 1.68 12.43 20.98
CA TRP A 391 2.17 13.50 20.13
C TRP A 391 1.53 13.42 18.75
N ASN A 392 1.23 14.57 18.13
CA ASN A 392 0.60 14.68 16.82
C ASN A 392 1.39 15.66 15.94
N SER A 393 1.83 15.21 14.76
CA SER A 393 2.68 15.99 13.86
C SER A 393 2.01 17.22 13.28
N THR A 394 0.74 17.14 12.86
CA THR A 394 0.04 18.27 12.26
C THR A 394 -0.34 19.32 13.29
N ARG A 395 -0.66 18.89 14.52
CA ARG A 395 -0.78 19.79 15.67
C ARG A 395 0.54 20.51 15.94
N CYS A 396 1.66 19.78 15.95
CA CYS A 396 2.99 20.34 16.20
C CYS A 396 3.31 21.45 15.20
N ILE A 397 3.08 21.18 13.91
CA ILE A 397 3.38 22.11 12.82
C ILE A 397 2.44 23.32 12.86
N ASN A 398 1.14 23.12 13.10
CA ASN A 398 0.16 24.21 13.13
C ASN A 398 0.37 25.15 14.32
N LEU A 399 0.62 24.62 15.52
CA LEU A 399 0.80 25.43 16.73
C LEU A 399 2.20 26.02 16.85
N GLY A 400 3.21 25.32 16.33
CA GLY A 400 4.60 25.76 16.33
C GLY A 400 4.97 26.68 15.17
N ASN A 401 4.02 27.00 14.29
CA ASN A 401 4.25 27.86 13.14
C ASN A 401 4.63 29.30 13.57
N PRO A 402 5.82 29.81 13.22
CA PRO A 402 6.23 31.18 13.57
C PRO A 402 5.39 32.27 12.89
N ALA A 403 4.66 31.97 11.81
CA ALA A 403 3.81 32.93 11.13
C ALA A 403 2.48 33.22 11.84
N GLY A 404 2.12 32.45 12.89
CA GLY A 404 0.96 32.72 13.75
C GLY A 404 -0.42 32.41 13.16
N TYR A 405 -0.50 31.99 11.89
CA TYR A 405 -1.72 31.54 11.23
C TYR A 405 -1.79 30.01 11.18
N TYR A 406 -3.00 29.48 11.42
CA TYR A 406 -3.31 28.07 11.23
C TYR A 406 -3.07 27.72 9.76
N GLY A 407 -2.58 26.54 9.41
CA GLY A 407 -2.33 26.17 8.01
C GLY A 407 -1.00 26.65 7.41
N GLY A 408 -0.19 27.46 8.11
CA GLY A 408 1.23 27.62 7.81
C GLY A 408 1.67 28.84 6.98
N GLY A 409 0.75 29.69 6.54
CA GLY A 409 1.07 30.87 5.72
C GLY A 409 1.14 32.21 6.47
N SER A 410 1.27 33.31 5.72
CA SER A 410 1.49 34.68 6.24
C SER A 410 0.23 35.56 6.22
N SER A 411 -0.91 35.02 5.76
CA SER A 411 -2.19 35.71 5.62
C SER A 411 -3.34 34.94 6.30
N PRO A 412 -4.39 35.64 6.80
CA PRO A 412 -5.61 34.98 7.28
C PRO A 412 -6.26 34.02 6.28
N ALA A 413 -6.05 34.21 4.98
CA ALA A 413 -6.55 33.31 3.92
C ALA A 413 -5.84 31.94 3.92
N ASP A 414 -4.66 31.84 4.53
CA ASP A 414 -3.88 30.59 4.63
C ASP A 414 -4.44 29.64 5.70
N ASN A 415 -5.36 30.11 6.55
CA ASN A 415 -6.06 29.28 7.55
C ASN A 415 -6.93 28.17 6.96
N TRP A 416 -7.15 28.15 5.65
CA TRP A 416 -8.04 27.19 4.98
C TRP A 416 -7.31 26.08 4.22
N MET A 417 -6.00 25.93 4.39
CA MET A 417 -5.23 24.88 3.71
C MET A 417 -3.98 24.49 4.49
N TRP A 418 -3.42 23.33 4.17
CA TRP A 418 -2.18 22.82 4.76
C TRP A 418 -0.96 23.25 3.94
N ARG A 419 -0.11 24.10 4.54
CA ARG A 419 1.13 24.62 3.94
C ARG A 419 2.26 24.63 4.98
N PRO A 420 2.93 23.50 5.26
CA PRO A 420 3.97 23.46 6.28
C PRO A 420 5.06 24.51 6.00
N PRO A 421 5.50 25.28 7.02
CA PRO A 421 6.40 26.41 6.82
C PRO A 421 7.79 25.94 6.38
N GLN A 422 8.27 26.51 5.27
CA GLN A 422 9.55 26.14 4.68
C GLN A 422 10.74 26.64 5.51
N GLY A 423 11.72 25.77 5.76
CA GLY A 423 12.92 26.07 6.54
C GLY A 423 12.69 26.21 8.04
N ALA A 424 11.50 25.91 8.55
CA ALA A 424 11.16 26.15 9.95
C ALA A 424 11.84 25.12 10.88
N THR A 425 12.17 25.58 12.10
CA THR A 425 12.55 24.72 13.23
C THR A 425 11.48 24.85 14.30
N ILE A 426 10.78 23.76 14.60
CA ILE A 426 9.60 23.72 15.46
C ILE A 426 9.91 22.92 16.72
N ASP A 427 9.52 23.43 17.87
CA ASP A 427 9.68 22.73 19.15
C ASP A 427 8.64 21.60 19.28
N PHE A 428 9.11 20.38 19.56
CA PHE A 428 8.29 19.18 19.71
C PHE A 428 7.13 19.34 20.69
N LYS A 429 7.28 20.18 21.72
CA LYS A 429 6.25 20.40 22.75
C LYS A 429 4.90 20.86 22.19
N TYR A 430 4.90 21.52 21.03
CA TYR A 430 3.67 21.98 20.38
C TYR A 430 2.80 20.82 19.89
N GLY A 431 3.39 19.66 19.61
CA GLY A 431 2.66 18.47 19.17
C GLY A 431 2.14 17.61 20.31
N ILE A 432 2.52 17.88 21.56
CA ILE A 432 1.97 17.15 22.72
C ILE A 432 0.46 17.43 22.76
N GLN A 433 -0.33 16.40 22.49
CA GLN A 433 -1.79 16.49 22.41
C GLN A 433 -2.42 16.28 23.79
N TRP A 434 -1.94 15.29 24.53
CA TRP A 434 -2.30 15.05 25.92
C TRP A 434 -1.19 14.30 26.65
N GLN A 435 -1.27 14.34 27.97
CA GLN A 435 -0.45 13.55 28.89
C GLN A 435 -1.35 12.99 29.99
N THR A 436 -1.23 11.70 30.28
CA THR A 436 -2.00 11.03 31.32
C THR A 436 -1.06 10.49 32.39
N PRO A 437 -1.24 10.81 33.69
CA PRO A 437 -0.46 10.23 34.77
C PRO A 437 -0.54 8.71 34.77
N LEU A 438 0.62 8.06 34.91
CA LEU A 438 0.69 6.62 35.10
C LEU A 438 0.86 6.26 36.59
N PRO A 439 0.31 5.13 37.03
CA PRO A 439 0.44 4.66 38.40
C PRO A 439 1.90 4.32 38.74
N THR A 440 2.32 4.61 39.97
CA THR A 440 3.68 4.34 40.48
C THR A 440 3.75 3.12 41.40
N VAL A 441 2.62 2.44 41.61
CA VAL A 441 2.51 1.18 42.34
C VAL A 441 1.61 0.19 41.58
N ASP A 442 1.85 -1.10 41.77
CA ASP A 442 0.98 -2.17 41.25
C ASP A 442 -0.30 -2.35 42.11
N ASN A 443 -1.16 -3.28 41.69
CA ASN A 443 -2.39 -3.65 42.43
C ASN A 443 -2.14 -4.26 43.82
N ASN A 444 -0.91 -4.66 44.14
CA ASN A 444 -0.47 -5.14 45.44
C ASN A 444 0.29 -4.07 46.25
N ASN A 445 0.26 -2.81 45.80
CA ASN A 445 0.92 -1.67 46.42
C ASN A 445 2.46 -1.78 46.47
N LYS A 446 3.07 -2.55 45.55
CA LYS A 446 4.51 -2.60 45.32
C LYS A 446 4.92 -1.45 44.40
N SER A 447 6.09 -0.86 44.65
CA SER A 447 6.58 0.26 43.84
C SER A 447 7.00 -0.18 42.44
N LEU A 448 6.60 0.59 41.44
CA LEU A 448 7.05 0.52 40.05
C LEU A 448 8.24 1.46 39.77
N ILE A 449 8.84 1.99 40.83
CA ILE A 449 10.05 2.79 40.77
C ILE A 449 11.16 1.90 41.28
N TYR A 450 12.16 1.69 40.44
CA TYR A 450 13.24 0.76 40.70
C TYR A 450 14.59 1.43 40.46
N MET A 451 15.64 0.81 41.01
CA MET A 451 17.00 1.26 40.79
C MET A 451 17.55 0.53 39.56
N SER A 452 17.56 1.21 38.42
CA SER A 452 18.17 0.67 37.20
C SER A 452 19.67 0.85 37.26
N ASN A 453 20.41 -0.19 36.89
CA ASN A 453 21.86 -0.16 36.76
C ASN A 453 22.24 -0.27 35.28
N PHE A 454 22.96 0.72 34.76
CA PHE A 454 23.45 0.72 33.38
C PHE A 454 24.89 1.21 33.35
N PHE A 455 25.79 0.47 32.70
CA PHE A 455 27.24 0.76 32.65
C PHE A 455 27.89 1.06 34.01
N GLY A 456 27.47 0.37 35.07
CA GLY A 456 27.99 0.57 36.44
C GLY A 456 27.49 1.84 37.12
N MET A 457 26.50 2.53 36.54
CA MET A 457 25.82 3.67 37.15
C MET A 457 24.41 3.27 37.57
N SER A 458 24.00 3.67 38.78
CA SER A 458 22.66 3.47 39.32
C SER A 458 21.83 4.75 39.19
N PHE A 459 20.60 4.64 38.69
CA PHE A 459 19.65 5.74 38.65
C PHE A 459 18.23 5.23 38.90
N LEU A 460 17.38 6.11 39.43
CA LEU A 460 15.96 5.80 39.60
C LEU A 460 15.28 5.82 38.23
N ALA A 461 14.55 4.74 37.93
CA ALA A 461 13.78 4.61 36.70
C ALA A 461 12.34 4.19 37.01
N TYR A 462 11.45 4.52 36.08
CA TYR A 462 10.08 4.04 36.08
C TYR A 462 9.98 2.75 35.25
N TYR A 463 9.23 1.79 35.76
CA TYR A 463 9.25 0.39 35.30
C TYR A 463 8.45 0.11 34.02
N LEU A 464 7.31 0.75 33.85
CA LEU A 464 6.42 0.45 32.73
C LEU A 464 6.83 1.22 31.46
N GLY A 465 7.06 0.48 30.37
CA GLY A 465 7.30 1.00 29.02
C GLY A 465 6.25 0.50 28.04
N ILE A 466 6.10 1.16 26.89
CA ILE A 466 5.15 0.75 25.84
C ILE A 466 5.66 -0.52 25.17
N SER A 467 4.84 -1.57 25.18
CA SER A 467 5.08 -2.83 24.45
C SER A 467 4.17 -2.98 23.22
N VAL A 468 2.94 -2.43 23.28
CA VAL A 468 1.95 -2.48 22.18
C VAL A 468 1.26 -1.13 22.03
N VAL A 469 1.00 -0.72 20.78
CA VAL A 469 0.04 0.35 20.45
C VAL A 469 -0.90 -0.20 19.38
N GLN A 470 -2.07 -0.72 19.74
CA GLN A 470 -2.94 -1.41 18.78
C GLN A 470 -4.37 -1.54 19.29
N SER A 471 -5.34 -1.69 18.38
CA SER A 471 -6.76 -1.86 18.73
C SER A 471 -7.29 -0.72 19.62
N ASN A 472 -6.80 0.51 19.42
CA ASN A 472 -7.06 1.67 20.29
C ASN A 472 -6.64 1.44 21.75
N ARG A 473 -5.57 0.67 21.98
CA ARG A 473 -4.98 0.39 23.29
C ARG A 473 -3.49 0.64 23.26
N VAL A 474 -2.94 1.01 24.41
CA VAL A 474 -1.50 0.98 24.68
C VAL A 474 -1.25 -0.05 25.78
N LEU A 475 -0.57 -1.15 25.47
CA LEU A 475 -0.07 -2.09 26.48
C LEU A 475 1.26 -1.54 27.00
N LEU A 476 1.38 -1.57 28.32
CA LEU A 476 2.55 -1.18 29.07
C LEU A 476 3.07 -2.41 29.79
N THR A 477 4.34 -2.74 29.60
CA THR A 477 5.00 -3.88 30.23
C THR A 477 6.28 -3.42 30.91
N GLY A 478 6.59 -3.99 32.07
CA GLY A 478 7.85 -3.78 32.78
C GLY A 478 8.35 -5.08 33.40
N THR A 479 9.66 -5.33 33.30
CA THR A 479 10.34 -6.45 33.97
C THR A 479 11.69 -6.00 34.53
N ASP A 480 12.12 -6.52 35.69
CA ASP A 480 13.46 -6.29 36.24
C ASP A 480 14.44 -7.17 35.45
N ASN A 481 14.93 -6.61 34.35
CA ASN A 481 15.86 -7.28 33.46
C ASN A 481 17.20 -7.52 34.20
N GLN A 482 17.34 -8.65 34.90
CA GLN A 482 18.58 -9.04 35.59
C GLN A 482 19.69 -9.49 34.63
N GLY A 483 19.81 -8.84 33.47
CA GLY A 483 20.83 -9.07 32.45
C GLY A 483 20.49 -8.33 31.16
N SER A 484 21.51 -8.04 30.34
CA SER A 484 21.38 -7.35 29.04
C SER A 484 20.60 -8.13 27.96
N PHE A 485 19.96 -9.26 28.31
CA PHE A 485 19.44 -10.27 27.37
C PHE A 485 17.94 -10.59 27.51
N GLY A 486 17.14 -9.81 28.25
CA GLY A 486 15.68 -9.94 28.20
C GLY A 486 15.05 -11.05 29.07
N TYR A 487 15.79 -11.61 30.03
CA TYR A 487 15.28 -12.65 30.93
C TYR A 487 14.42 -12.06 32.05
N THR A 488 13.20 -12.60 32.22
CA THR A 488 12.35 -12.22 33.36
C THR A 488 12.81 -12.91 34.65
N PRO A 489 12.73 -12.25 35.83
CA PRO A 489 12.97 -12.86 37.14
C PRO A 489 11.86 -13.84 37.58
N GLY A 490 10.92 -14.19 36.70
CA GLY A 490 9.75 -15.02 36.99
C GLY A 490 8.48 -14.21 37.24
N TRP A 491 8.51 -12.92 36.90
CA TRP A 491 7.34 -12.05 36.93
C TRP A 491 7.54 -10.84 36.03
N GLN A 492 6.44 -10.22 35.63
CA GLN A 492 6.41 -8.94 34.92
C GLN A 492 5.19 -8.13 35.34
N GLU A 493 5.24 -6.81 35.22
CA GLU A 493 4.09 -5.93 35.47
C GLU A 493 3.49 -5.50 34.15
N GLU A 494 2.17 -5.53 34.07
CA GLU A 494 1.45 -5.15 32.87
C GLU A 494 0.27 -4.23 33.18
N ALA A 495 0.05 -3.24 32.32
CA ALA A 495 -1.12 -2.37 32.36
C ALA A 495 -1.55 -2.04 30.93
N ALA A 496 -2.79 -1.61 30.75
CA ALA A 496 -3.19 -1.01 29.48
C ALA A 496 -3.97 0.28 29.64
N CYS A 497 -3.82 1.16 28.66
CA CYS A 497 -4.59 2.38 28.54
C CYS A 497 -5.47 2.36 27.28
N ASP A 498 -6.65 2.96 27.37
CA ASP A 498 -7.51 3.28 26.23
C ASP A 498 -7.04 4.57 25.57
N ILE A 499 -6.99 4.55 24.24
CA ILE A 499 -6.67 5.72 23.40
C ILE A 499 -7.74 5.96 22.33
N SER A 500 -8.91 5.32 22.44
CA SER A 500 -9.96 5.34 21.41
C SER A 500 -10.53 6.72 21.09
N ASP A 501 -10.53 7.65 22.05
CA ASP A 501 -11.07 9.00 21.86
C ASP A 501 -10.02 10.01 21.35
N ASN A 502 -8.74 9.62 21.24
CA ASN A 502 -7.59 10.47 20.93
C ASN A 502 -7.47 11.74 21.81
N ARG A 503 -8.21 11.83 22.92
CA ARG A 503 -8.26 12.99 23.82
C ARG A 503 -7.58 12.70 25.15
N ASN A 504 -7.51 11.44 25.56
CA ASN A 504 -6.79 11.00 26.76
C ASN A 504 -6.26 9.56 26.60
N GLY A 505 -5.37 9.17 27.52
CA GLY A 505 -4.84 7.82 27.64
C GLY A 505 -5.31 7.18 28.94
N THR A 506 -6.62 6.90 29.06
CA THR A 506 -7.22 6.45 30.33
C THR A 506 -6.76 5.03 30.69
N LEU A 507 -6.26 4.84 31.92
CA LEU A 507 -5.91 3.52 32.44
C LEU A 507 -7.16 2.62 32.46
N LEU A 508 -7.09 1.47 31.76
CA LEU A 508 -8.16 0.48 31.70
C LEU A 508 -8.04 -0.56 32.81
N TRP A 509 -6.84 -1.09 32.96
CA TRP A 509 -6.53 -2.14 33.94
C TRP A 509 -5.04 -2.11 34.29
N GLY A 510 -4.71 -2.80 35.39
CA GLY A 510 -3.36 -2.88 35.91
C GLY A 510 -2.90 -1.62 36.63
N PRO A 511 -1.62 -1.56 37.02
CA PRO A 511 -0.60 -2.56 36.77
C PRO A 511 -0.85 -3.85 37.56
N VAL A 512 -0.79 -4.98 36.88
CA VAL A 512 -0.93 -6.32 37.47
C VAL A 512 0.37 -7.08 37.33
N ASN A 513 0.75 -7.78 38.40
CA ASN A 513 1.87 -8.68 38.40
C ASN A 513 1.49 -10.02 37.73
N ARG A 514 2.16 -10.36 36.64
CA ARG A 514 2.09 -11.67 35.97
C ARG A 514 3.16 -12.59 36.53
N THR A 515 2.79 -13.84 36.78
CA THR A 515 3.75 -14.89 37.13
C THR A 515 4.31 -15.49 35.85
N GLU A 516 5.63 -15.44 35.69
CA GLU A 516 6.35 -15.97 34.55
C GLU A 516 7.28 -17.13 34.96
N VAL A 517 7.83 -17.83 33.98
CA VAL A 517 8.90 -18.80 34.24
C VAL A 517 10.19 -18.05 34.58
N PRO A 518 10.79 -18.28 35.77
CA PRO A 518 12.02 -17.61 36.15
C PRO A 518 13.16 -17.86 35.16
N TYR A 519 13.87 -16.80 34.79
CA TYR A 519 15.00 -16.81 33.87
C TYR A 519 14.66 -17.37 32.47
N SER A 520 13.42 -17.16 32.02
CA SER A 520 12.99 -17.40 30.64
C SER A 520 12.94 -16.08 29.87
N ILE A 521 13.06 -16.13 28.54
CA ILE A 521 12.60 -15.04 27.67
C ILE A 521 11.09 -15.17 27.49
N VAL A 522 10.38 -14.02 27.50
CA VAL A 522 8.96 -13.93 27.12
C VAL A 522 8.88 -13.07 25.87
N TYR A 523 8.56 -13.68 24.74
CA TYR A 523 8.34 -12.95 23.49
C TYR A 523 6.92 -12.38 23.48
N THR A 524 6.83 -11.08 23.25
CA THR A 524 5.59 -10.30 23.22
C THR A 524 5.85 -8.99 22.43
N GLY A 525 4.85 -8.12 22.33
CA GLY A 525 4.94 -6.79 21.72
C GLY A 525 3.99 -6.60 20.55
N GLY A 526 4.12 -5.47 19.85
CA GLY A 526 3.16 -5.04 18.83
C GLY A 526 2.86 -6.07 17.74
N VAL A 527 3.86 -6.85 17.30
CA VAL A 527 3.67 -7.88 16.26
C VAL A 527 2.97 -9.15 16.78
N TRP A 528 2.91 -9.34 18.10
CA TRP A 528 2.25 -10.44 18.81
C TRP A 528 0.82 -10.09 19.25
N SER A 529 0.32 -8.92 18.86
CA SER A 529 -0.97 -8.41 19.28
C SER A 529 -1.85 -8.04 18.09
N GLY A 530 -3.15 -7.98 18.35
CA GLY A 530 -4.15 -7.60 17.36
C GLY A 530 -5.49 -8.23 17.68
N SER A 531 -6.55 -7.74 17.04
CA SER A 531 -7.92 -8.18 17.33
C SER A 531 -8.20 -8.16 18.85
N ASP A 532 -7.80 -7.09 19.55
CA ASP A 532 -7.99 -6.91 21.00
C ASP A 532 -7.45 -8.06 21.89
N ALA A 533 -6.41 -8.76 21.43
CA ALA A 533 -5.63 -9.72 22.21
C ALA A 533 -4.13 -9.50 22.00
N TYR A 534 -3.32 -10.01 22.94
CA TYR A 534 -1.88 -10.19 22.78
C TYR A 534 -1.50 -11.60 23.24
N VAL A 535 -0.44 -12.14 22.62
CA VAL A 535 0.10 -13.46 22.91
C VAL A 535 1.51 -13.34 23.43
N GLU A 536 1.81 -14.13 24.45
CA GLU A 536 3.13 -14.27 25.02
C GLU A 536 3.65 -15.68 24.74
N LEU A 537 4.88 -15.78 24.25
CA LEU A 537 5.58 -17.05 24.11
C LEU A 537 6.68 -17.15 25.18
N THR A 538 6.59 -18.17 26.02
CA THR A 538 7.60 -18.47 27.05
C THR A 538 8.66 -19.41 26.47
N GLU A 539 9.87 -18.90 26.23
CA GLU A 539 11.00 -19.58 25.58
C GLU A 539 11.33 -20.94 26.21
N SER A 540 11.56 -20.98 27.51
CA SER A 540 11.98 -22.18 28.25
C SER A 540 10.97 -23.34 28.23
N THR A 541 9.70 -23.06 27.92
CA THR A 541 8.63 -24.07 27.87
C THR A 541 8.05 -24.27 26.47
N LEU A 542 8.46 -23.42 25.51
CA LEU A 542 7.89 -23.34 24.16
C LEU A 542 6.36 -23.40 24.18
N SER A 543 5.77 -22.57 25.05
CA SER A 543 4.33 -22.49 25.24
C SER A 543 3.83 -21.06 25.07
N ILE A 544 2.60 -20.93 24.61
CA ILE A 544 1.95 -19.65 24.32
C ILE A 544 0.75 -19.41 25.23
N THR A 545 0.60 -18.18 25.70
CA THR A 545 -0.52 -17.73 26.52
C THR A 545 -1.10 -16.46 25.91
N ALA A 546 -2.43 -16.33 25.89
CA ALA A 546 -3.08 -15.13 25.37
C ALA A 546 -3.90 -14.40 26.42
N TYR A 547 -3.95 -13.08 26.27
CA TYR A 547 -4.66 -12.17 27.15
C TYR A 547 -5.44 -11.14 26.33
N SER A 548 -6.50 -10.60 26.93
CA SER A 548 -7.28 -9.52 26.33
C SER A 548 -6.58 -8.17 26.55
N LEU A 549 -6.46 -7.37 25.48
CA LEU A 549 -5.93 -6.00 25.60
C LEU A 549 -6.89 -5.09 26.38
N SER A 550 -8.21 -5.30 26.27
CA SER A 550 -9.20 -4.47 26.95
C SER A 550 -9.39 -4.77 28.44
N THR A 551 -9.12 -5.99 28.89
CA THR A 551 -9.41 -6.39 30.29
C THR A 551 -8.19 -6.86 31.07
N GLY A 552 -7.11 -7.25 30.40
CA GLY A 552 -5.96 -7.90 31.03
C GLY A 552 -6.28 -9.33 31.51
N GLU A 553 -7.47 -9.85 31.25
CA GLU A 553 -7.83 -11.22 31.60
C GLU A 553 -7.19 -12.21 30.63
N LYS A 554 -6.80 -13.36 31.18
CA LYS A 554 -6.29 -14.48 30.40
C LYS A 554 -7.41 -15.07 29.56
N LEU A 555 -7.17 -15.19 28.26
CA LEU A 555 -8.11 -15.78 27.31
C LEU A 555 -7.95 -17.31 27.25
N TRP A 556 -6.70 -17.77 27.11
CA TRP A 556 -6.36 -19.19 27.01
C TRP A 556 -4.86 -19.43 27.30
N GLY A 557 -4.46 -20.70 27.39
CA GLY A 557 -3.07 -21.13 27.62
C GLY A 557 -2.72 -21.40 29.09
N PRO A 558 -1.44 -21.60 29.45
CA PRO A 558 -0.35 -21.83 28.50
C PRO A 558 -0.61 -23.09 27.67
N THR A 559 -0.36 -23.02 26.37
CA THR A 559 -0.51 -24.12 25.41
C THR A 559 0.86 -24.43 24.84
N ALA A 560 1.38 -25.64 25.07
CA ALA A 560 2.64 -26.08 24.47
C ALA A 560 2.50 -26.18 22.95
N LEU A 561 3.53 -25.72 22.22
CA LEU A 561 3.56 -25.83 20.77
C LEU A 561 3.75 -27.30 20.34
N PRO A 562 2.88 -27.85 19.48
CA PRO A 562 2.93 -29.27 19.11
C PRO A 562 4.08 -29.55 18.14
N ASN A 563 4.89 -30.59 18.42
CA ASN A 563 6.02 -31.02 17.59
C ASN A 563 7.10 -29.94 17.36
N VAL A 564 7.18 -28.95 18.25
CA VAL A 564 8.16 -27.86 18.15
C VAL A 564 9.59 -28.37 18.30
N SER A 565 10.49 -27.90 17.44
CA SER A 565 11.91 -28.17 17.54
C SER A 565 12.51 -27.48 18.78
N PRO A 566 13.39 -28.14 19.56
CA PRO A 566 14.06 -27.48 20.69
C PRO A 566 14.89 -26.25 20.27
N PHE A 567 15.37 -26.20 19.02
CA PHE A 567 16.07 -25.02 18.50
C PHE A 567 15.17 -23.77 18.45
N SER A 568 13.85 -23.93 18.47
CA SER A 568 12.89 -22.84 18.55
C SER A 568 13.03 -21.98 19.81
N SER A 569 13.74 -22.46 20.84
CA SER A 569 14.07 -21.64 22.02
C SER A 569 15.09 -20.53 21.73
N LEU A 570 15.78 -20.59 20.58
CA LEU A 570 16.77 -19.58 20.18
C LEU A 570 16.14 -18.33 19.55
N GLY A 571 14.87 -18.38 19.17
CA GLY A 571 14.23 -17.26 18.50
C GLY A 571 12.80 -17.54 18.08
N SER A 572 11.94 -16.52 18.20
CA SER A 572 10.57 -16.55 17.73
C SER A 572 10.13 -15.17 17.24
N ASN A 573 9.17 -15.16 16.32
CA ASN A 573 8.49 -13.95 15.89
C ASN A 573 7.05 -14.29 15.48
N ALA A 574 6.21 -13.27 15.36
CA ALA A 574 4.82 -13.44 14.99
C ALA A 574 4.28 -12.23 14.22
N ILE A 575 3.17 -12.44 13.51
CA ILE A 575 2.33 -11.37 12.96
C ILE A 575 0.87 -11.76 13.20
N VAL A 576 0.03 -10.79 13.55
CA VAL A 576 -1.42 -10.98 13.64
C VAL A 576 -2.11 -10.42 12.40
N ALA A 577 -2.92 -11.25 11.73
CA ALA A 577 -3.76 -10.82 10.62
C ALA A 577 -5.09 -11.59 10.63
N ASN A 578 -6.18 -10.89 10.33
CA ASN A 578 -7.53 -11.46 10.18
C ASN A 578 -7.98 -12.35 11.35
N GLY A 579 -7.72 -11.93 12.59
CA GLY A 579 -8.13 -12.66 13.80
C GLY A 579 -7.28 -13.89 14.15
N SER A 580 -6.21 -14.15 13.40
CA SER A 580 -5.24 -15.21 13.69
C SER A 580 -3.86 -14.64 13.94
N ILE A 581 -3.09 -15.30 14.80
CA ILE A 581 -1.66 -15.07 14.98
C ILE A 581 -0.89 -16.13 14.21
N TYR A 582 0.13 -15.71 13.49
CA TYR A 582 1.06 -16.57 12.76
C TYR A 582 2.41 -16.45 13.43
N ILE A 583 2.87 -17.54 14.06
CA ILE A 583 4.08 -17.59 14.88
C ILE A 583 5.09 -18.45 14.13
N TRP A 584 6.28 -17.94 13.86
CA TRP A 584 7.37 -18.76 13.33
C TRP A 584 8.58 -18.72 14.25
N LEU A 585 9.30 -19.84 14.25
CA LEU A 585 10.32 -20.14 15.24
C LEU A 585 11.60 -20.62 14.58
N TYR A 586 12.72 -20.39 15.27
CA TYR A 586 14.04 -20.66 14.74
C TYR A 586 14.24 -22.12 14.30
N GLY A 587 13.57 -23.05 14.99
CA GLY A 587 13.62 -24.46 14.67
C GLY A 587 12.86 -24.91 13.43
N GLY A 588 12.48 -24.01 12.51
CA GLY A 588 11.87 -24.36 11.23
C GLY A 588 10.34 -24.52 11.29
N ASP A 589 9.70 -24.01 12.34
CA ASP A 589 8.27 -24.22 12.59
C ASP A 589 7.46 -22.94 12.34
N VAL A 590 6.27 -23.08 11.76
CA VAL A 590 5.25 -22.02 11.67
C VAL A 590 3.91 -22.54 12.17
N TYR A 591 3.25 -21.78 13.03
CA TYR A 591 1.93 -22.11 13.58
C TYR A 591 0.93 -20.98 13.33
N SER A 592 -0.31 -21.34 13.00
CA SER A 592 -1.43 -20.40 12.99
C SER A 592 -2.42 -20.75 14.08
N TYR A 593 -2.73 -19.78 14.95
CA TYR A 593 -3.77 -19.92 15.97
C TYR A 593 -4.81 -18.82 15.82
N ASN A 594 -6.08 -19.13 16.06
CA ASN A 594 -7.06 -18.09 16.32
C ASN A 594 -6.67 -17.35 17.62
N ILE A 595 -6.38 -16.06 17.52
CA ILE A 595 -5.71 -15.32 18.62
C ILE A 595 -6.59 -15.22 19.87
N ARG A 596 -7.92 -15.19 19.72
CA ARG A 596 -8.84 -15.06 20.86
C ARG A 596 -9.20 -16.39 21.51
N THR A 597 -9.19 -17.49 20.76
CA THR A 597 -9.72 -18.78 21.24
C THR A 597 -8.64 -19.83 21.48
N GLY A 598 -7.44 -19.66 20.92
CA GLY A 598 -6.34 -20.63 21.05
C GLY A 598 -6.52 -21.89 20.21
N VAL A 599 -7.49 -21.91 19.29
CA VAL A 599 -7.66 -23.00 18.32
C VAL A 599 -6.51 -22.96 17.32
N LEU A 600 -5.76 -24.06 17.21
CA LEU A 600 -4.77 -24.27 16.17
C LEU A 600 -5.47 -24.43 14.82
N ASN A 601 -5.15 -23.57 13.86
CA ASN A 601 -5.68 -23.63 12.49
C ASN A 601 -4.86 -24.61 11.64
N TRP A 602 -3.54 -24.43 11.63
CA TRP A 602 -2.58 -25.25 10.88
C TRP A 602 -1.16 -25.07 11.43
N GLN A 603 -0.26 -25.98 11.04
CA GLN A 603 1.18 -25.90 11.29
C GLN A 603 1.96 -26.27 10.04
N TYR A 604 3.12 -25.66 9.87
CA TYR A 604 4.10 -25.96 8.83
C TYR A 604 5.44 -26.24 9.48
N HIS A 605 6.16 -27.21 8.95
CA HIS A 605 7.52 -27.55 9.33
C HIS A 605 8.37 -27.55 8.08
N THR A 606 9.53 -26.90 8.13
CA THR A 606 10.48 -26.94 7.04
C THR A 606 10.96 -28.38 6.77
N PRO A 607 11.42 -28.67 5.55
CA PRO A 607 12.01 -29.97 5.23
C PRO A 607 13.22 -30.30 6.09
N SER A 608 13.66 -31.57 6.04
CA SER A 608 14.94 -31.94 6.65
C SER A 608 16.08 -31.22 5.96
N GLY A 609 16.92 -30.53 6.74
CA GLY A 609 18.06 -29.78 6.19
C GLY A 609 19.29 -30.63 5.81
N GLY A 610 19.11 -31.95 5.74
CA GLY A 610 20.13 -32.88 5.24
C GLY A 610 21.45 -32.85 6.03
N PHE A 611 22.56 -33.01 5.32
CA PHE A 611 23.91 -33.00 5.90
C PHE A 611 24.42 -31.58 6.19
N GLU A 612 23.95 -30.59 5.43
CA GLU A 612 24.45 -29.21 5.46
C GLU A 612 23.86 -28.42 6.64
N SER A 613 22.63 -28.73 7.08
CA SER A 613 22.03 -28.10 8.24
C SER A 613 22.36 -28.83 9.55
N PRO A 614 23.11 -28.21 10.48
CA PRO A 614 23.37 -28.78 11.80
C PRO A 614 22.12 -28.82 12.70
N TYR A 615 21.01 -28.22 12.27
CA TYR A 615 19.76 -28.14 13.02
C TYR A 615 18.82 -29.34 12.74
N GLY A 616 19.13 -30.16 11.72
CA GLY A 616 18.30 -31.29 11.28
C GLY A 616 17.10 -30.90 10.41
N VAL A 617 16.83 -29.60 10.31
CA VAL A 617 15.73 -28.93 9.57
C VAL A 617 16.29 -27.65 8.94
N GLU A 618 15.57 -27.04 8.00
CA GLU A 618 15.91 -25.68 7.55
C GLU A 618 15.42 -24.67 8.61
N PRO A 619 16.30 -23.94 9.32
CA PRO A 619 15.87 -22.99 10.33
C PRO A 619 15.15 -21.81 9.69
N LEU A 620 14.26 -21.14 10.43
CA LEU A 620 13.66 -19.87 10.00
C LEU A 620 14.30 -18.73 10.76
N TRP A 621 14.59 -17.62 10.09
CA TRP A 621 15.10 -16.46 10.80
C TRP A 621 13.97 -15.68 11.49
N THR A 622 14.20 -15.29 12.74
CA THR A 622 13.13 -14.78 13.63
C THR A 622 13.40 -13.41 14.23
N PHE A 623 14.41 -12.67 13.78
CA PHE A 623 14.46 -11.23 14.12
C PHE A 623 13.36 -10.50 13.36
N THR A 624 13.35 -9.17 13.36
CA THR A 624 12.30 -8.35 12.73
C THR A 624 12.29 -8.52 11.20
N VAL A 625 11.84 -9.69 10.75
CA VAL A 625 11.67 -10.18 9.38
C VAL A 625 10.26 -10.72 9.23
N GLY A 626 9.93 -11.11 8.00
CA GLY A 626 8.64 -11.67 7.65
C GLY A 626 7.52 -10.64 7.50
N SER A 627 6.59 -10.92 6.60
CA SER A 627 5.54 -9.99 6.19
C SER A 627 4.27 -10.71 5.79
N ILE A 628 3.12 -10.06 5.94
CA ILE A 628 1.84 -10.55 5.42
C ILE A 628 1.29 -9.59 4.38
N ALA A 629 0.82 -10.14 3.27
CA ALA A 629 -0.03 -9.46 2.29
C ALA A 629 -0.82 -10.50 1.50
N ASP A 630 -2.02 -10.15 1.03
CA ASP A 630 -2.80 -10.96 0.08
C ASP A 630 -2.93 -12.45 0.46
N GLY A 631 -3.22 -12.72 1.74
CA GLY A 631 -3.41 -14.08 2.23
C GLY A 631 -2.15 -14.94 2.28
N LYS A 632 -0.96 -14.33 2.29
CA LYS A 632 0.34 -15.02 2.35
C LYS A 632 1.23 -14.50 3.47
N LEU A 633 1.97 -15.40 4.12
CA LEU A 633 3.08 -15.09 5.02
C LEU A 633 4.40 -15.32 4.29
N PHE A 634 5.22 -14.28 4.21
CA PHE A 634 6.55 -14.35 3.64
C PHE A 634 7.56 -14.49 4.77
N VAL A 635 8.39 -15.54 4.79
CA VAL A 635 9.41 -15.76 5.84
C VAL A 635 10.71 -16.32 5.24
N PRO A 636 11.88 -15.91 5.74
CA PRO A 636 13.17 -16.42 5.27
C PRO A 636 13.63 -17.67 6.03
N GLU A 637 14.07 -18.68 5.28
CA GLU A 637 14.89 -19.79 5.78
C GLU A 637 16.35 -19.35 5.92
N GLY A 638 17.05 -19.96 6.89
CA GLY A 638 18.44 -19.69 7.21
C GLY A 638 18.63 -19.07 8.60
N HIS A 639 19.86 -18.64 8.87
CA HIS A 639 20.26 -18.03 10.13
C HIS A 639 21.20 -16.85 9.93
N MET A 640 21.48 -16.09 10.99
CA MET A 640 22.41 -14.95 10.96
C MET A 640 23.75 -15.29 10.29
N TYR A 641 24.36 -14.30 9.63
CA TYR A 641 25.72 -14.42 9.11
C TYR A 641 26.71 -14.89 10.18
N SER A 642 27.23 -16.10 9.97
CA SER A 642 28.37 -16.67 10.67
C SER A 642 29.03 -17.57 9.63
N PRO A 643 30.05 -17.09 8.88
CA PRO A 643 30.57 -17.81 7.72
C PRO A 643 30.78 -19.30 8.06
N PRO A 644 30.22 -20.24 7.29
CA PRO A 644 29.51 -20.08 6.00
C PRO A 644 28.32 -19.11 5.88
N LEU A 645 28.09 -18.57 4.68
CA LEU A 645 26.72 -18.20 4.33
C LEU A 645 25.89 -19.47 4.31
N PHE A 646 24.71 -19.44 4.92
CA PHE A 646 23.83 -20.61 4.94
C PHE A 646 23.52 -20.99 3.50
N HIS A 647 23.86 -22.20 3.09
CA HIS A 647 23.66 -22.66 1.72
C HIS A 647 22.20 -23.03 1.50
N ASN A 648 21.64 -22.73 0.32
CA ASN A 648 20.27 -23.07 -0.06
C ASN A 648 19.18 -22.41 0.80
N ALA A 649 19.48 -21.26 1.43
CA ALA A 649 18.48 -20.44 2.11
C ALA A 649 17.38 -20.03 1.12
N GLN A 650 16.13 -20.08 1.57
CA GLN A 650 14.97 -19.75 0.75
C GLN A 650 14.19 -18.56 1.32
N GLN A 651 13.61 -17.74 0.45
CA GLN A 651 12.45 -16.93 0.81
C GLN A 651 11.18 -17.76 0.56
N LEU A 652 10.41 -18.04 1.62
CA LEU A 652 9.15 -18.77 1.53
C LEU A 652 7.98 -17.81 1.39
N ALA A 653 6.94 -18.25 0.67
CA ALA A 653 5.59 -17.69 0.72
C ALA A 653 4.61 -18.79 1.13
N LEU A 654 4.04 -18.68 2.34
CA LEU A 654 3.09 -19.65 2.91
C LEU A 654 1.66 -19.12 2.81
N ASN A 655 0.72 -19.97 2.44
CA ASN A 655 -0.70 -19.63 2.40
C ASN A 655 -1.25 -19.52 3.83
N LEU A 656 -1.93 -18.41 4.16
CA LEU A 656 -2.49 -18.21 5.50
C LEU A 656 -3.67 -19.14 5.83
N THR A 657 -4.29 -19.76 4.82
CA THR A 657 -5.46 -20.63 5.01
C THR A 657 -5.08 -22.00 5.56
N ASP A 658 -3.97 -22.57 5.07
CA ASP A 658 -3.61 -23.96 5.35
C ASP A 658 -2.10 -24.20 5.60
N GLY A 659 -1.27 -23.16 5.51
CA GLY A 659 0.18 -23.26 5.72
C GLY A 659 0.96 -23.87 4.55
N SER A 660 0.31 -24.14 3.41
CA SER A 660 0.98 -24.69 2.23
C SER A 660 1.97 -23.68 1.61
N VAL A 661 3.08 -24.19 1.07
CA VAL A 661 4.03 -23.36 0.32
C VAL A 661 3.41 -22.96 -1.02
N VAL A 662 3.18 -21.67 -1.22
CA VAL A 662 2.74 -21.10 -2.51
C VAL A 662 3.91 -21.08 -3.49
N TRP A 663 5.06 -20.60 -3.03
CA TRP A 663 6.33 -20.66 -3.75
C TRP A 663 7.51 -20.50 -2.78
N SER A 664 8.70 -20.86 -3.26
CA SER A 664 9.98 -20.50 -2.64
C SER A 664 10.99 -20.10 -3.72
N ILE A 665 12.06 -19.42 -3.33
CA ILE A 665 13.22 -19.14 -4.20
C ILE A 665 14.48 -19.00 -3.34
N ASP A 666 15.65 -19.34 -3.90
CA ASP A 666 16.96 -19.06 -3.31
C ASP A 666 17.08 -17.58 -2.91
N ALA A 667 17.22 -17.33 -1.61
CA ALA A 667 17.30 -16.00 -1.05
C ALA A 667 17.83 -16.05 0.39
N PHE A 668 18.87 -15.28 0.69
CA PHE A 668 19.41 -15.15 2.04
C PHE A 668 19.02 -13.80 2.66
N ASP A 669 17.76 -13.68 3.06
CA ASP A 669 17.10 -12.39 3.33
C ASP A 669 16.93 -12.11 4.84
N VAL A 670 17.95 -12.41 5.63
CA VAL A 670 17.87 -12.46 7.10
C VAL A 670 17.92 -11.08 7.80
N THR A 671 17.89 -9.96 7.08
CA THR A 671 18.03 -8.61 7.70
C THR A 671 16.93 -7.63 7.37
N SER A 672 16.03 -7.94 6.44
CA SER A 672 14.87 -7.09 6.13
C SER A 672 13.59 -7.89 5.99
N GLY A 673 12.51 -7.46 6.64
CA GLY A 673 11.17 -7.94 6.31
C GLY A 673 10.79 -7.52 4.88
N PRO A 674 10.28 -8.41 4.01
CA PRO A 674 9.92 -8.05 2.64
C PRO A 674 8.85 -6.95 2.62
N ALA A 675 9.07 -5.86 1.88
CA ALA A 675 8.04 -4.81 1.74
C ALA A 675 7.16 -5.07 0.53
N ILE A 676 5.85 -5.00 0.73
CA ILE A 676 4.85 -5.42 -0.27
C ILE A 676 3.86 -4.29 -0.50
N SER A 677 3.78 -3.83 -1.75
CA SER A 677 2.87 -2.78 -2.22
C SER A 677 2.60 -2.98 -3.70
N ASP A 678 1.41 -2.60 -4.15
CA ASP A 678 1.01 -2.63 -5.57
C ASP A 678 1.27 -3.97 -6.29
N GLY A 679 1.19 -5.10 -5.57
CA GLY A 679 1.46 -6.44 -6.13
C GLY A 679 2.94 -6.80 -6.25
N VAL A 680 3.85 -5.94 -5.78
CA VAL A 680 5.30 -6.11 -5.84
C VAL A 680 5.87 -6.29 -4.44
N MET A 681 6.69 -7.33 -4.26
CA MET A 681 7.46 -7.56 -3.04
C MET A 681 8.92 -7.19 -3.28
N THR A 682 9.54 -6.45 -2.34
CA THR A 682 10.97 -6.11 -2.40
C THR A 682 11.70 -6.56 -1.14
N THR A 683 12.91 -7.09 -1.32
CA THR A 683 13.77 -7.61 -0.25
C THR A 683 15.23 -7.59 -0.71
N LEU A 684 16.17 -7.65 0.23
CA LEU A 684 17.60 -7.72 -0.06
C LEU A 684 18.07 -9.17 0.02
N ASN A 685 18.64 -9.69 -1.08
CA ASN A 685 19.30 -10.98 -1.09
C ASN A 685 20.78 -10.79 -0.70
N ALA A 686 21.15 -11.36 0.44
CA ALA A 686 22.49 -11.17 0.98
C ALA A 686 23.56 -12.03 0.26
N TYR A 687 23.18 -13.03 -0.55
CA TYR A 687 24.16 -13.78 -1.36
C TYR A 687 24.94 -12.87 -2.31
N ASP A 688 24.26 -11.89 -2.92
CA ASP A 688 24.83 -10.99 -3.92
C ASP A 688 24.65 -9.49 -3.60
N ASN A 689 24.10 -9.17 -2.43
CA ASN A 689 23.84 -7.80 -1.97
C ASN A 689 22.98 -6.97 -2.96
N GLN A 690 22.05 -7.61 -3.65
CA GLN A 690 21.10 -6.93 -4.51
C GLN A 690 19.71 -6.86 -3.87
N ILE A 691 19.00 -5.78 -4.16
CA ILE A 691 17.56 -5.67 -3.94
C ILE A 691 16.87 -6.43 -5.06
N TYR A 692 15.99 -7.36 -4.69
CA TYR A 692 15.15 -8.12 -5.61
C TYR A 692 13.72 -7.60 -5.55
N ALA A 693 13.09 -7.45 -6.71
CA ALA A 693 11.66 -7.16 -6.82
C ALA A 693 10.92 -8.34 -7.45
N TYR A 694 9.95 -8.87 -6.74
CA TYR A 694 9.10 -9.98 -7.16
C TYR A 694 7.70 -9.49 -7.49
N GLY A 695 7.11 -9.95 -8.59
CA GLY A 695 5.79 -9.51 -9.01
C GLY A 695 5.44 -9.96 -10.42
N LYS A 696 4.24 -9.62 -10.86
CA LYS A 696 3.69 -10.05 -12.15
C LYS A 696 4.31 -9.26 -13.31
N GLY A 697 4.96 -9.94 -14.25
CA GLY A 697 5.69 -9.32 -15.38
C GLY A 697 4.80 -8.99 -16.59
N PRO A 698 5.04 -7.87 -17.31
CA PRO A 698 4.43 -7.61 -18.61
C PRO A 698 4.99 -8.52 -19.71
N THR A 699 4.18 -8.81 -20.73
CA THR A 699 4.56 -9.73 -21.82
C THR A 699 4.43 -9.11 -23.21
N LYS A 700 5.17 -9.65 -24.17
CA LYS A 700 5.09 -9.32 -25.60
C LYS A 700 4.85 -10.57 -26.42
N LEU A 701 3.66 -10.68 -27.00
CA LEU A 701 3.30 -11.72 -27.95
C LEU A 701 3.61 -11.26 -29.39
N THR A 702 4.12 -12.16 -30.22
CA THR A 702 4.29 -11.98 -31.67
C THR A 702 3.52 -13.06 -32.42
N LEU A 703 3.14 -12.77 -33.67
CA LEU A 703 2.37 -13.69 -34.49
C LEU A 703 2.74 -13.56 -35.97
N SER A 704 2.85 -14.70 -36.65
CA SER A 704 3.15 -14.83 -38.06
C SER A 704 2.27 -15.90 -38.70
N ALA A 705 1.90 -15.66 -39.95
CA ALA A 705 1.19 -16.59 -40.82
C ALA A 705 1.78 -16.46 -42.23
N PRO A 706 1.60 -17.46 -43.12
CA PRO A 706 2.09 -17.37 -44.50
C PRO A 706 1.55 -16.12 -45.21
N GLN A 707 2.44 -15.32 -45.77
CA GLN A 707 2.05 -14.13 -46.53
C GLN A 707 1.55 -14.45 -47.95
N ALA A 708 1.90 -15.63 -48.48
CA ALA A 708 1.34 -16.13 -49.72
C ALA A 708 -0.06 -16.69 -49.47
N SER A 709 -0.97 -16.47 -50.42
CA SER A 709 -2.29 -17.08 -50.37
C SER A 709 -2.18 -18.60 -50.43
N ILE A 710 -2.93 -19.27 -49.56
CA ILE A 710 -3.04 -20.73 -49.56
C ILE A 710 -4.30 -21.14 -50.29
N VAL A 711 -4.27 -22.26 -51.00
CA VAL A 711 -5.47 -22.77 -51.66
C VAL A 711 -6.43 -23.36 -50.61
N LYS A 712 -7.74 -23.13 -50.77
CA LYS A 712 -8.78 -23.73 -49.92
C LYS A 712 -8.57 -25.24 -49.74
N GLY A 713 -8.61 -25.70 -48.49
CA GLY A 713 -8.32 -27.10 -48.13
C GLY A 713 -6.84 -27.39 -47.87
N GLY A 714 -5.94 -26.42 -48.12
CA GLY A 714 -4.54 -26.49 -47.71
C GLY A 714 -4.35 -26.13 -46.23
N SER A 715 -3.44 -26.81 -45.56
CA SER A 715 -3.02 -26.45 -44.20
C SER A 715 -1.98 -25.34 -44.21
N LEU A 716 -2.04 -24.46 -43.21
CA LEU A 716 -0.96 -23.52 -42.87
C LEU A 716 -0.43 -23.78 -41.46
N VAL A 717 0.74 -23.24 -41.18
CA VAL A 717 1.28 -23.13 -39.82
C VAL A 717 1.22 -21.67 -39.41
N ILE A 718 0.53 -21.41 -38.30
CA ILE A 718 0.55 -20.15 -37.58
C ILE A 718 1.62 -20.28 -36.51
N SER A 719 2.52 -19.32 -36.37
CA SER A 719 3.60 -19.37 -35.37
C SER A 719 3.88 -18.00 -34.76
N GLY A 720 4.58 -17.99 -33.65
CA GLY A 720 4.90 -16.76 -32.96
C GLY A 720 5.79 -17.00 -31.76
N SER A 721 5.97 -15.97 -30.95
CA SER A 721 6.70 -16.06 -29.69
C SER A 721 6.07 -15.21 -28.60
N ILE A 722 6.29 -15.58 -27.34
CA ILE A 722 5.91 -14.80 -26.17
C ILE A 722 7.13 -14.54 -25.28
N MET A 723 7.40 -13.26 -25.02
CA MET A 723 8.58 -12.81 -24.28
C MET A 723 8.20 -11.99 -23.06
N ASP A 724 8.95 -12.18 -21.98
CA ASP A 724 8.94 -11.36 -20.79
C ASP A 724 9.66 -10.04 -21.05
N ILE A 725 8.94 -8.94 -20.85
CA ILE A 725 9.45 -7.59 -21.06
C ILE A 725 9.53 -6.78 -19.76
N SER A 726 9.57 -7.47 -18.62
CA SER A 726 9.94 -6.89 -17.32
C SER A 726 11.25 -6.13 -17.41
N ALA A 727 11.42 -5.09 -16.60
CA ALA A 727 12.60 -4.22 -16.70
C ALA A 727 13.93 -5.00 -16.54
N GLY A 728 13.92 -6.02 -15.69
CA GLY A 728 15.04 -6.91 -15.45
C GLY A 728 15.51 -7.66 -16.69
N SER A 729 14.64 -7.96 -17.66
CA SER A 729 15.04 -8.65 -18.89
C SER A 729 15.94 -7.80 -19.80
N LYS A 730 16.05 -6.50 -19.51
CA LYS A 730 16.92 -5.53 -20.22
C LYS A 730 18.24 -5.26 -19.50
N GLN A 731 18.45 -5.84 -18.31
CA GLN A 731 19.73 -5.73 -17.60
C GLN A 731 20.84 -6.45 -18.38
N GLU A 732 22.09 -6.02 -18.17
CA GLU A 732 23.22 -6.39 -19.02
C GLU A 732 23.34 -7.91 -19.25
N ALA A 733 23.37 -8.70 -18.17
CA ALA A 733 23.53 -10.15 -18.26
C ALA A 733 22.32 -10.83 -18.92
N GLN A 734 21.10 -10.44 -18.53
CA GLN A 734 19.87 -11.00 -19.06
C GLN A 734 19.73 -10.68 -20.57
N ALA A 735 19.96 -9.43 -20.97
CA ALA A 735 19.91 -9.02 -22.37
C ALA A 735 20.99 -9.71 -23.22
N ALA A 736 22.19 -9.94 -22.66
CA ALA A 736 23.27 -10.64 -23.36
C ALA A 736 23.03 -12.15 -23.49
N ASN A 737 22.52 -12.80 -22.44
CA ASN A 737 22.23 -14.23 -22.42
C ASN A 737 21.00 -14.60 -23.24
N PHE A 738 20.03 -13.67 -23.35
CA PHE A 738 18.80 -13.82 -24.10
C PHE A 738 18.67 -12.75 -25.19
N PRO A 739 19.54 -12.77 -26.23
CA PRO A 739 19.60 -11.72 -27.25
C PRO A 739 18.32 -11.59 -28.11
N ASN A 740 17.45 -12.59 -28.06
CA ASN A 740 16.14 -12.59 -28.72
C ASN A 740 14.98 -12.27 -27.77
N GLY A 741 15.27 -11.85 -26.54
CA GLY A 741 14.31 -11.65 -25.46
C GLY A 741 14.25 -12.84 -24.49
N LEU A 742 13.93 -12.53 -23.23
CA LEU A 742 13.70 -13.53 -22.19
C LEU A 742 12.32 -14.18 -22.44
N PRO A 743 12.21 -15.50 -22.61
CA PRO A 743 10.93 -16.15 -22.84
C PRO A 743 10.03 -16.17 -21.61
N CYS A 744 8.72 -16.06 -21.83
CA CYS A 744 7.75 -16.39 -20.79
C CYS A 744 7.67 -17.90 -20.59
N VAL A 745 7.80 -18.33 -19.34
CA VAL A 745 7.71 -19.74 -18.95
C VAL A 745 6.48 -19.99 -18.07
N SER A 746 6.07 -21.24 -17.90
CA SER A 746 4.96 -21.59 -17.02
C SER A 746 5.27 -21.28 -15.56
N ASP A 747 4.24 -20.98 -14.76
CA ASP A 747 4.36 -20.74 -13.32
C ASP A 747 5.08 -21.90 -12.59
N ALA A 748 4.90 -23.15 -13.05
CA ALA A 748 5.56 -24.34 -12.51
C ALA A 748 7.07 -24.39 -12.75
N SER A 749 7.58 -23.70 -13.77
CA SER A 749 9.03 -23.59 -14.06
C SER A 749 9.64 -22.33 -13.42
N MET A 750 8.84 -21.48 -12.77
CA MET A 750 9.23 -20.10 -12.47
C MET A 750 10.40 -20.00 -11.50
N LYS A 751 10.45 -20.85 -10.47
CA LYS A 751 11.54 -20.87 -9.47
C LYS A 751 12.89 -21.10 -10.15
N ASP A 752 13.10 -22.31 -10.69
CA ASP A 752 14.36 -22.72 -11.29
C ASP A 752 14.74 -21.81 -12.49
N TRP A 753 13.74 -21.29 -13.21
CA TRP A 753 13.97 -20.35 -14.30
C TRP A 753 14.52 -19.02 -13.81
N MET A 754 13.95 -18.43 -12.76
CA MET A 754 14.40 -17.15 -12.20
C MET A 754 15.75 -17.28 -11.51
N GLU A 755 16.02 -18.40 -10.85
CA GLU A 755 17.33 -18.73 -10.28
C GLU A 755 18.42 -18.84 -11.36
N TYR A 756 18.12 -19.46 -12.51
CA TYR A 756 19.02 -19.47 -13.66
C TYR A 756 19.24 -18.06 -14.23
N VAL A 757 18.16 -17.30 -14.44
CA VAL A 757 18.21 -16.01 -15.15
C VAL A 757 18.89 -14.93 -14.31
N TYR A 758 18.65 -14.89 -13.00
CA TYR A 758 19.09 -13.79 -12.12
C TYR A 758 20.17 -14.18 -11.11
N MET A 759 20.31 -15.47 -10.78
CA MET A 759 21.16 -15.93 -9.66
C MET A 759 22.28 -16.88 -10.10
N GLN A 760 22.54 -16.97 -11.42
CA GLN A 760 23.64 -17.76 -11.98
C GLN A 760 23.57 -19.26 -11.66
N GLN A 761 22.38 -19.78 -11.34
CA GLN A 761 22.15 -21.21 -11.14
C GLN A 761 22.17 -21.99 -12.47
N PRO A 762 22.27 -23.33 -12.47
CA PRO A 762 22.23 -24.11 -13.69
C PRO A 762 20.93 -23.95 -14.48
N GLN A 763 21.01 -23.98 -15.81
CA GLN A 763 19.81 -23.94 -16.65
C GLN A 763 18.92 -25.19 -16.42
N PRO A 764 17.64 -25.03 -16.09
CA PRO A 764 16.71 -26.15 -15.96
C PRO A 764 16.46 -26.85 -17.31
N ASN A 765 16.37 -28.19 -17.29
CA ASN A 765 16.21 -29.02 -18.49
C ASN A 765 14.74 -29.28 -18.89
N ASN A 766 13.79 -28.82 -18.08
CA ASN A 766 12.36 -29.15 -18.14
C ASN A 766 11.47 -27.90 -18.17
N VAL A 767 11.99 -26.77 -18.65
CA VAL A 767 11.23 -25.52 -18.77
C VAL A 767 10.10 -25.68 -19.79
N THR A 768 8.89 -25.40 -19.35
CA THR A 768 7.70 -25.35 -20.21
C THR A 768 7.23 -23.92 -20.41
N GLY A 769 6.66 -23.61 -21.57
CA GLY A 769 6.10 -22.29 -21.85
C GLY A 769 4.65 -22.14 -21.39
N VAL A 770 3.94 -21.16 -21.97
CA VAL A 770 2.60 -20.74 -21.53
C VAL A 770 1.52 -21.02 -22.58
N PRO A 771 0.25 -21.21 -22.18
CA PRO A 771 -0.84 -21.49 -23.11
C PRO A 771 -1.22 -20.26 -23.93
N ILE A 772 -1.35 -20.44 -25.25
CA ILE A 772 -1.75 -19.42 -26.23
C ILE A 772 -3.03 -19.88 -26.92
N THR A 773 -4.05 -19.02 -26.91
CA THR A 773 -5.31 -19.24 -27.64
C THR A 773 -5.25 -18.57 -29.00
N LEU A 774 -5.64 -19.28 -30.06
CA LEU A 774 -5.73 -18.74 -31.41
C LEU A 774 -7.19 -18.62 -31.85
N SER A 775 -7.55 -17.43 -32.33
CA SER A 775 -8.87 -17.13 -32.90
C SER A 775 -8.72 -16.51 -34.28
N VAL A 776 -9.76 -16.62 -35.10
CA VAL A 776 -9.82 -16.02 -36.43
C VAL A 776 -11.07 -15.20 -36.62
N LEU A 777 -10.94 -14.08 -37.33
CA LEU A 777 -12.03 -13.35 -37.96
C LEU A 777 -12.00 -13.67 -39.45
N ASP A 778 -13.02 -14.36 -39.94
CA ASP A 778 -13.10 -14.78 -41.35
C ASP A 778 -13.66 -13.68 -42.28
N SER A 779 -13.67 -13.97 -43.58
CA SER A 779 -14.14 -13.05 -44.62
C SER A 779 -15.64 -12.74 -44.56
N ASN A 780 -16.42 -13.53 -43.80
CA ASN A 780 -17.84 -13.31 -43.56
C ASN A 780 -18.10 -12.50 -42.27
N GLY A 781 -17.04 -12.13 -41.53
CA GLY A 781 -17.15 -11.40 -40.27
C GLY A 781 -17.38 -12.29 -39.05
N ASN A 782 -17.21 -13.62 -39.16
CA ASN A 782 -17.37 -14.51 -38.00
C ASN A 782 -16.06 -14.60 -37.20
N PHE A 783 -16.12 -14.25 -35.91
CA PHE A 783 -15.02 -14.45 -34.97
C PHE A 783 -15.16 -15.80 -34.25
N ARG A 784 -14.14 -16.66 -34.30
CA ARG A 784 -14.15 -17.96 -33.59
C ARG A 784 -12.76 -18.41 -33.15
N THR A 785 -12.69 -19.12 -32.03
CA THR A 785 -11.47 -19.82 -31.59
C THR A 785 -11.23 -21.04 -32.46
N ILE A 786 -10.00 -21.18 -32.98
CA ILE A 786 -9.59 -22.31 -33.83
C ILE A 786 -8.75 -23.34 -33.07
N GLY A 787 -8.26 -23.00 -31.88
CA GLY A 787 -7.58 -23.92 -30.97
C GLY A 787 -6.65 -23.22 -29.98
N THR A 788 -5.94 -24.03 -29.20
CA THR A 788 -4.93 -23.61 -28.23
C THR A 788 -3.63 -24.36 -28.48
N THR A 789 -2.50 -23.70 -28.26
CA THR A 789 -1.16 -24.30 -28.26
C THR A 789 -0.40 -23.84 -27.01
N VAL A 790 0.73 -24.45 -26.70
CA VAL A 790 1.59 -24.05 -25.57
C VAL A 790 2.94 -23.68 -26.15
N SER A 791 3.50 -22.54 -25.72
CA SER A 791 4.87 -22.20 -26.12
C SER A 791 5.87 -23.17 -25.50
N ASP A 792 7.04 -23.34 -26.12
CA ASP A 792 8.14 -24.06 -25.52
C ASP A 792 8.94 -23.14 -24.56
N GLY A 793 9.99 -23.68 -23.93
CA GLY A 793 10.87 -22.93 -23.02
C GLY A 793 11.67 -21.81 -23.70
N SER A 794 11.64 -21.69 -25.03
CA SER A 794 12.18 -20.53 -25.77
C SER A 794 11.12 -19.46 -26.06
N GLY A 795 9.88 -19.67 -25.58
CA GLY A 795 8.74 -18.80 -25.83
C GLY A 795 8.15 -18.97 -27.21
N PHE A 796 8.68 -19.86 -28.06
CA PHE A 796 8.16 -20.12 -29.40
C PHE A 796 6.92 -21.00 -29.36
N PHE A 797 5.93 -20.72 -30.21
CA PHE A 797 4.78 -21.59 -30.41
C PHE A 797 4.44 -21.76 -31.88
N SER A 798 3.77 -22.85 -32.21
CA SER A 798 3.17 -23.07 -33.52
C SER A 798 1.84 -23.82 -33.42
N TYR A 799 1.00 -23.63 -34.44
CA TYR A 799 -0.30 -24.28 -34.56
C TYR A 799 -0.61 -24.52 -36.04
N GLN A 800 -0.84 -25.78 -36.39
CA GLN A 800 -1.25 -26.16 -37.74
C GLN A 800 -2.77 -26.07 -37.86
N TRP A 801 -3.27 -25.36 -38.87
CA TRP A 801 -4.70 -25.18 -39.09
C TRP A 801 -5.05 -25.23 -40.58
N THR A 802 -6.26 -25.68 -40.89
CA THR A 802 -6.80 -25.74 -42.26
C THR A 802 -8.07 -24.88 -42.33
N PRO A 803 -8.06 -23.77 -43.11
CA PRO A 803 -9.23 -22.91 -43.24
C PRO A 803 -10.36 -23.58 -44.01
N ASP A 804 -11.59 -23.24 -43.65
CA ASP A 804 -12.82 -23.84 -44.16
C ASP A 804 -13.47 -23.02 -45.29
N ILE A 805 -13.24 -21.71 -45.34
CA ILE A 805 -13.73 -20.81 -46.38
C ILE A 805 -12.60 -20.04 -47.09
N GLU A 806 -12.95 -19.44 -48.23
CA GLU A 806 -12.07 -18.60 -49.05
C GLU A 806 -12.05 -17.14 -48.54
N GLY A 807 -11.03 -16.39 -48.96
CA GLY A 807 -10.88 -14.97 -48.65
C GLY A 807 -9.91 -14.70 -47.51
N LYS A 808 -9.96 -13.46 -47.01
CA LYS A 808 -9.07 -12.97 -45.96
C LYS A 808 -9.46 -13.54 -44.59
N TYR A 809 -8.46 -13.95 -43.83
CA TYR A 809 -8.57 -14.20 -42.39
C TYR A 809 -7.67 -13.22 -41.64
N THR A 810 -8.20 -12.66 -40.55
CA THR A 810 -7.36 -12.07 -39.49
C THR A 810 -7.21 -13.12 -38.40
N VAL A 811 -5.98 -13.47 -38.04
CA VAL A 811 -5.67 -14.38 -36.93
C VAL A 811 -5.26 -13.53 -35.74
N VAL A 812 -5.81 -13.85 -34.57
CA VAL A 812 -5.46 -13.25 -33.29
C VAL A 812 -4.93 -14.35 -32.37
N ALA A 813 -3.73 -14.14 -31.84
CA ALA A 813 -3.19 -14.91 -30.75
C ALA A 813 -3.40 -14.15 -29.43
N THR A 814 -3.81 -14.86 -28.39
CA THR A 814 -4.09 -14.28 -27.08
C THR A 814 -3.47 -15.14 -26.00
N PHE A 815 -2.64 -14.50 -25.17
CA PHE A 815 -2.19 -14.99 -23.89
C PHE A 815 -3.03 -14.31 -22.80
N ALA A 816 -3.79 -15.09 -22.03
CA ALA A 816 -4.67 -14.55 -20.99
C ALA A 816 -3.92 -13.99 -19.77
N GLY A 817 -2.65 -14.37 -19.60
CA GLY A 817 -1.89 -14.17 -18.36
C GLY A 817 -1.81 -15.44 -17.52
N THR A 818 -0.88 -15.46 -16.58
CA THR A 818 -0.72 -16.48 -15.54
C THR A 818 -0.51 -15.81 -14.18
N GLU A 819 -0.13 -16.53 -13.14
CA GLU A 819 0.25 -15.92 -11.87
C GLU A 819 1.55 -15.11 -11.98
N SER A 820 2.47 -15.50 -12.87
CA SER A 820 3.71 -14.76 -13.13
C SER A 820 3.57 -13.62 -14.14
N TYR A 821 2.63 -13.68 -15.07
CA TYR A 821 2.62 -12.77 -16.23
C TYR A 821 1.27 -12.14 -16.55
N TYR A 822 1.26 -10.85 -16.90
CA TYR A 822 0.08 -10.20 -17.48
C TYR A 822 -0.18 -10.68 -18.91
N GLY A 823 -1.46 -10.72 -19.30
CA GLY A 823 -1.88 -11.12 -20.64
C GLY A 823 -1.44 -10.15 -21.73
N SER A 824 -1.32 -10.66 -22.96
CA SER A 824 -1.04 -9.89 -24.16
C SER A 824 -1.65 -10.57 -25.40
N SER A 825 -1.76 -9.82 -26.51
CA SER A 825 -2.30 -10.35 -27.76
C SER A 825 -1.54 -9.81 -28.97
N ALA A 826 -1.56 -10.56 -30.06
CA ALA A 826 -0.99 -10.16 -31.34
C ALA A 826 -1.90 -10.61 -32.48
N GLU A 827 -1.93 -9.85 -33.57
CA GLU A 827 -2.72 -10.20 -34.75
C GLU A 827 -1.89 -10.16 -36.03
N THR A 828 -2.32 -10.95 -37.01
CA THR A 828 -1.79 -10.97 -38.38
C THR A 828 -2.91 -11.37 -39.34
N ALA A 829 -2.64 -11.36 -40.64
CA ALA A 829 -3.63 -11.77 -41.64
C ALA A 829 -3.00 -12.63 -42.74
N PHE A 830 -3.82 -13.50 -43.31
CA PHE A 830 -3.48 -14.27 -44.51
C PHE A 830 -4.72 -14.39 -45.42
N ALA A 831 -4.50 -14.85 -46.65
CA ALA A 831 -5.57 -15.04 -47.64
C ALA A 831 -5.68 -16.51 -48.05
N VAL A 832 -6.91 -16.94 -48.32
CA VAL A 832 -7.24 -18.26 -48.86
C VAL A 832 -7.80 -18.10 -50.26
N ASP A 833 -7.09 -18.59 -51.25
CA ASP A 833 -7.51 -18.57 -52.65
C ASP A 833 -8.42 -19.75 -52.98
N PRO A 834 -9.33 -19.58 -53.96
CA PRO A 834 -10.14 -20.68 -54.46
C PRO A 834 -9.26 -21.78 -55.07
N VAL A 835 -9.76 -23.03 -55.03
CA VAL A 835 -9.13 -24.14 -55.75
C VAL A 835 -9.14 -23.82 -57.24
N THR A 836 -7.96 -23.74 -57.87
CA THR A 836 -7.86 -23.55 -59.31
C THR A 836 -8.60 -24.69 -59.99
N SER A 837 -9.64 -24.35 -60.77
CA SER A 837 -10.30 -25.34 -61.62
C SER A 837 -9.24 -25.92 -62.55
N THR A 838 -9.06 -27.24 -62.51
CA THR A 838 -8.26 -27.92 -63.52
C THR A 838 -8.87 -27.54 -64.87
N PRO A 839 -8.10 -27.03 -65.84
CA PRO A 839 -8.64 -26.87 -67.19
C PRO A 839 -9.22 -28.22 -67.57
N ALA A 840 -10.49 -28.25 -68.01
CA ALA A 840 -11.03 -29.44 -68.67
C ALA A 840 -9.95 -29.89 -69.67
N PRO A 841 -9.59 -31.19 -69.73
CA PRO A 841 -8.53 -31.66 -70.61
C PRO A 841 -8.79 -31.01 -71.96
N SER A 842 -7.83 -30.22 -72.45
CA SER A 842 -7.92 -29.79 -73.83
C SER A 842 -8.05 -31.08 -74.60
N ILE A 843 -9.18 -31.25 -75.29
CA ILE A 843 -9.26 -32.25 -76.34
C ILE A 843 -8.03 -31.95 -77.16
N ALA A 844 -7.08 -32.88 -77.18
CA ALA A 844 -5.96 -32.78 -78.08
C ALA A 844 -6.60 -32.54 -79.44
N GLN A 845 -6.48 -31.33 -79.98
CA GLN A 845 -6.47 -31.20 -81.41
C GLN A 845 -5.32 -32.09 -81.81
N THR A 846 -5.65 -33.29 -82.29
CA THR A 846 -4.78 -34.07 -83.14
C THR A 846 -4.21 -33.06 -84.12
N THR A 847 -2.96 -32.71 -83.92
CA THR A 847 -2.14 -32.11 -84.96
C THR A 847 -2.23 -33.11 -86.09
N GLN A 848 -3.08 -32.78 -87.06
CA GLN A 848 -3.11 -33.48 -88.32
C GLN A 848 -1.70 -33.31 -88.87
N GLN A 849 -0.94 -34.40 -88.84
CA GLN A 849 0.31 -34.52 -89.58
C GLN A 849 0.04 -33.96 -90.99
N PRO A 850 0.92 -33.12 -91.56
CA PRO A 850 0.68 -32.54 -92.87
C PRO A 850 0.53 -33.68 -93.88
N VAL A 851 -0.70 -33.93 -94.32
CA VAL A 851 -1.06 -34.97 -95.30
C VAL A 851 -0.31 -34.73 -96.62
N GLU A 852 0.20 -33.51 -96.86
CA GLU A 852 1.02 -33.18 -98.02
C GLU A 852 2.36 -33.94 -98.08
N LEU A 853 2.93 -34.41 -96.95
CA LEU A 853 4.18 -35.17 -96.99
C LEU A 853 3.99 -36.64 -97.44
N TYR A 854 2.79 -37.19 -97.24
CA TYR A 854 2.48 -38.58 -97.61
C TYR A 854 1.91 -38.71 -99.04
N VAL A 855 1.28 -37.65 -99.58
CA VAL A 855 0.74 -37.68 -100.95
C VAL A 855 1.84 -37.55 -102.02
N ILE A 856 2.93 -36.82 -101.72
CA ILE A 856 4.08 -36.70 -102.66
C ILE A 856 4.96 -37.95 -102.62
N GLY A 857 5.18 -38.56 -101.44
CA GLY A 857 5.97 -39.78 -101.28
C GLY A 857 5.35 -41.01 -101.96
N MET A 858 4.02 -41.15 -101.91
CA MET A 858 3.31 -42.26 -102.56
C MET A 858 3.18 -42.08 -104.08
N GLY A 859 3.10 -40.84 -104.57
CA GLY A 859 3.05 -40.53 -106.01
C GLY A 859 4.36 -40.84 -106.74
N ILE A 860 5.52 -40.57 -106.11
CA ILE A 860 6.84 -40.85 -106.67
C ILE A 860 7.13 -42.37 -106.69
N ALA A 861 6.72 -43.10 -105.65
CA ALA A 861 6.89 -44.55 -105.58
C ALA A 861 6.06 -45.31 -106.64
N ILE A 862 4.85 -44.83 -106.97
CA ILE A 862 3.99 -45.41 -108.00
C ILE A 862 4.51 -45.11 -109.41
N ILE A 863 5.09 -43.93 -109.66
CA ILE A 863 5.70 -43.58 -110.96
C ILE A 863 6.98 -44.39 -111.21
N ILE A 864 7.79 -44.64 -110.18
CA ILE A 864 8.99 -45.49 -110.28
C ILE A 864 8.61 -46.97 -110.49
N ALA A 865 7.55 -47.46 -109.83
CA ALA A 865 7.05 -48.82 -110.05
C ALA A 865 6.48 -49.02 -111.48
N ILE A 866 5.79 -48.03 -112.04
CA ILE A 866 5.27 -48.06 -113.43
C ILE A 866 6.42 -47.96 -114.45
N ALA A 867 7.47 -47.18 -114.16
CA ALA A 867 8.66 -47.09 -115.03
C ALA A 867 9.49 -48.39 -115.05
N ILE A 868 9.60 -49.10 -113.92
CA ILE A 868 10.31 -50.39 -113.83
C ILE A 868 9.53 -51.51 -114.53
N VAL A 869 8.19 -51.53 -114.40
CA VAL A 869 7.34 -52.48 -115.14
C VAL A 869 7.29 -52.17 -116.63
N GLY A 870 7.32 -50.89 -117.03
CA GLY A 870 7.43 -50.47 -118.43
C GLY A 870 8.78 -50.81 -119.09
N ALA A 871 9.88 -50.69 -118.35
CA ALA A 871 11.22 -51.05 -118.84
C ALA A 871 11.42 -52.58 -118.99
N LEU A 872 10.70 -53.39 -118.20
CA LEU A 872 10.76 -54.86 -118.30
C LEU A 872 9.87 -55.42 -119.44
N ILE A 873 8.87 -54.67 -119.92
CA ILE A 873 7.99 -55.09 -121.03
C ILE A 873 8.59 -54.75 -122.42
N LEU A 874 9.55 -53.83 -122.52
CA LEU A 874 10.15 -53.41 -123.80
C LEU A 874 11.41 -54.18 -124.24
N ARG A 875 11.83 -55.24 -123.54
CA ARG A 875 12.97 -56.08 -123.98
C ARG A 875 12.51 -57.40 -124.63
N LYS A 876 11.74 -57.30 -125.72
CA LYS A 876 11.59 -58.35 -126.75
C LYS A 876 11.57 -57.76 -128.18
N ARG A 877 12.73 -57.89 -128.83
CA ARG A 877 13.05 -57.96 -130.27
C ARG A 877 13.08 -56.66 -131.10
N PRO A 878 13.93 -56.58 -132.15
CA PRO A 878 15.19 -57.30 -132.45
C PRO A 878 16.42 -56.60 -131.89
#